data_AF-A0A1S9RUQ3-F1
#
_entry.id   AF-A0A1S9RUQ3-F1
#
_cell.length_a   1.000
_cell.length_b   1.000
_cell.length_c   1.000
_cell.angle_alpha   90.00
_cell.angle_beta   90.00
_cell.angle_gamma   90.00
#
_symmetry.space_group_name_H-M   'P 1'
#
loop_
_entity.id
_entity.type
_entity.pdbx_description
1 polymer ?
#
loop_
_entity_poly.entity_id
_entity_poly.type
_entity_poly.pdbx_seq_one_letter_code
_entity_poly.pdbx_strand_id
1 'polypeptide(L)'
;MPRQSNSPWAEAGDSAIMLGDSGSRPKAYLHYFCCALPARACSAVFTWESSKKFWFSFLTVSTLCAKILHIYAHIDSVKPKNLFLWGPTFFVQDAIFLLIVFALTRNFHRTWLRYTASTAIIMGALILSTMAAANTSFYFTTGAEIHWRQAGGFNRDPASINTLLTGLTGLVIVEVLYIVAAGLTTPWIYNGVESMISIWGSMIKAILKPVAPYAKAGANKALSRWSKGREVFERMKLYESVPLSDYDEEEDKATPSGAPLLEHPPRPFENGRWKSLHWAKSMDWKRDVDWKLWLKRALVVFPTAYIFFVRLLRPPNSSYGFLSQTVIITPFAGVDSESKLAHMFKDRTLDGKTTALTAVPEFDWLPKGKFPGFRDWEDRSRYSHYNSTEDPLHISNLGKDILKPIKAALDSGDVKIKHIFLFKMESTRYDVFPLRNNTYLWDRIQKSYKDKEVPQDVQDRLVNLTRTAERITGSHSGFHRNETIKPYGGINMHNSYTGGTFTLKSIEATTCGVEPLVVDFNHEYEHHIYQPCMPHILDMLSATTNDSKSDDFTDWPWRPAFMQSITDSYDHQDRLTPAMGFKPENTVTVESIDEQHANDTSWTAEKFNFWGYPDSSLAVYFREAIEKAERDHERLFLTHLTGITHHPWDTPNGTYEELIGSQTNAFGGKNDGLNRYLNTIGVNDRWYEEFLNILEETGVANETLIVMTGDHGLSLPEDGNVTPYDNPLETNFHVPLVFANPRLPTLQLNASVSSVQILPTILDLLKNSGSLDDYSTRAVSDLLPMYEGQSIIRPIITHNKKTSYYQFTVMNTGGSMVAMRSADAPYRLIVPLVPEVEFRFTDVSKDPQEEKAIKAFDFKPLMKAVQEDHGEDAAKWVNDAARAAQWWVTDNWNRYEYNPRIPKKPHQSWPSTHKEG
;
A
#
# COMPACT_ATOMS: atom_id res chain seq x y z
N MET A 1 59.25 -12.19 -10.30
CA MET A 1 60.54 -11.69 -9.76
C MET A 1 60.43 -10.16 -9.70
N PRO A 2 60.96 -9.42 -8.70
CA PRO A 2 61.62 -9.77 -7.43
C PRO A 2 60.85 -9.20 -6.19
N ARG A 3 60.95 -9.79 -4.99
CA ARG A 3 61.82 -9.51 -3.80
C ARG A 3 61.44 -8.31 -2.89
N GLN A 4 61.66 -8.55 -1.58
CA GLN A 4 61.83 -7.66 -0.42
C GLN A 4 60.54 -7.08 0.18
N SER A 5 60.03 -7.46 1.37
CA SER A 5 60.53 -8.03 2.64
C SER A 5 61.43 -7.16 3.52
N ASN A 6 60.97 -7.02 4.78
CA ASN A 6 61.70 -6.78 6.05
C ASN A 6 61.97 -5.31 6.39
N SER A 7 61.88 -4.83 7.64
CA SER A 7 61.88 -5.41 9.01
C SER A 7 61.42 -4.27 9.99
N PRO A 8 61.51 -4.28 11.35
CA PRO A 8 62.35 -5.06 12.29
C PRO A 8 61.61 -5.77 13.45
N TRP A 9 62.04 -6.95 13.92
CA TRP A 9 63.07 -7.25 14.97
C TRP A 9 62.63 -6.76 16.38
N ALA A 10 62.76 -7.49 17.52
CA ALA A 10 63.32 -8.79 17.86
C ALA A 10 62.90 -9.13 19.32
N GLU A 11 62.86 -10.42 19.65
CA GLU A 11 62.95 -10.93 21.03
C GLU A 11 64.42 -11.00 21.48
N ALA A 12 64.70 -10.65 22.75
CA ALA A 12 65.41 -11.47 23.75
C ALA A 12 65.90 -10.61 24.94
N GLY A 13 65.67 -11.07 26.18
CA GLY A 13 66.50 -10.71 27.34
C GLY A 13 65.77 -10.53 28.67
N ASP A 14 65.64 -11.62 29.44
CA ASP A 14 65.33 -11.68 30.89
C ASP A 14 66.25 -10.75 31.70
N SER A 15 65.87 -10.07 32.80
CA SER A 15 65.19 -10.54 34.00
C SER A 15 65.03 -9.36 34.99
N ALA A 16 63.89 -9.24 35.68
CA ALA A 16 63.78 -8.85 37.11
C ALA A 16 62.32 -8.62 37.57
N ILE A 17 61.88 -9.49 38.49
CA ILE A 17 60.90 -9.24 39.57
C ILE A 17 59.40 -9.33 39.22
N MET A 18 58.92 -10.58 39.26
CA MET A 18 57.84 -11.10 40.13
C MET A 18 56.54 -10.28 40.27
N LEU A 19 55.48 -10.72 39.58
CA LEU A 19 54.14 -10.99 40.15
C LEU A 19 53.37 -11.93 39.20
N GLY A 20 52.85 -13.04 39.75
CA GLY A 20 52.29 -14.18 39.04
C GLY A 20 50.89 -13.98 38.44
N ASP A 21 50.82 -14.22 37.14
CA ASP A 21 49.94 -15.10 36.35
C ASP A 21 48.55 -15.54 36.86
N SER A 22 47.51 -15.29 36.03
CA SER A 22 46.55 -16.33 35.59
C SER A 22 45.58 -15.84 34.50
N GLY A 23 45.88 -16.24 33.26
CA GLY A 23 44.98 -16.99 32.36
C GLY A 23 43.52 -16.57 32.17
N SER A 24 43.23 -16.10 30.95
CA SER A 24 41.98 -16.31 30.16
C SER A 24 40.63 -16.09 30.86
N ARG A 25 40.06 -14.89 30.74
CA ARG A 25 38.67 -14.61 31.11
C ARG A 25 37.74 -13.98 30.05
N PRO A 26 38.14 -13.33 28.94
CA PRO A 26 37.14 -12.65 28.09
C PRO A 26 36.27 -13.57 27.21
N LYS A 27 36.83 -14.68 26.69
CA LYS A 27 36.08 -15.62 25.82
C LYS A 27 35.08 -16.50 26.58
N ALA A 28 35.32 -16.73 27.86
CA ALA A 28 34.41 -17.50 28.71
C ALA A 28 33.14 -16.71 29.04
N TYR A 29 33.22 -15.39 29.28
CA TYR A 29 32.03 -14.58 29.56
C TYR A 29 31.12 -14.40 28.34
N LEU A 30 31.70 -14.22 27.14
CA LEU A 30 30.91 -14.09 25.91
C LEU A 30 30.22 -15.41 25.52
N HIS A 31 30.91 -16.55 25.66
CA HIS A 31 30.31 -17.88 25.42
C HIS A 31 29.31 -18.26 26.52
N TYR A 32 29.52 -17.81 27.76
CA TYR A 32 28.60 -18.01 28.88
C TYR A 32 27.33 -17.15 28.72
N PHE A 33 27.42 -15.90 28.24
CA PHE A 33 26.25 -15.03 28.02
C PHE A 33 25.53 -15.23 26.67
N CYS A 34 26.25 -15.55 25.58
CA CYS A 34 25.63 -15.69 24.25
C CYS A 34 25.14 -17.11 23.94
N CYS A 35 25.73 -18.15 24.54
CA CYS A 35 25.39 -19.54 24.20
C CYS A 35 24.94 -20.37 25.41
N ALA A 36 25.61 -20.28 26.56
CA ALA A 36 25.30 -21.16 27.70
C ALA A 36 24.23 -20.60 28.65
N LEU A 37 24.06 -19.29 28.81
CA LEU A 37 22.94 -18.67 29.55
C LEU A 37 21.63 -18.83 28.79
N PRO A 38 21.54 -18.62 27.46
CA PRO A 38 20.35 -18.95 26.70
C PRO A 38 20.09 -20.47 26.69
N ALA A 39 21.11 -21.32 26.53
CA ALA A 39 20.92 -22.77 26.54
C ALA A 39 20.56 -23.35 27.92
N ARG A 40 21.13 -22.83 29.02
CA ARG A 40 20.81 -23.25 30.40
C ARG A 40 19.54 -22.60 30.94
N ALA A 41 19.21 -21.37 30.53
CA ALA A 41 17.88 -20.77 30.78
C ALA A 41 16.79 -21.47 29.95
N CYS A 42 17.09 -21.89 28.71
CA CYS A 42 16.19 -22.71 27.90
C CYS A 42 16.01 -24.12 28.47
N SER A 43 17.05 -24.75 29.02
CA SER A 43 16.95 -26.11 29.56
C SER A 43 16.33 -26.20 30.96
N ALA A 44 16.39 -25.13 31.76
CA ALA A 44 15.86 -25.13 33.13
C ALA A 44 14.52 -24.37 33.32
N VAL A 45 14.08 -23.54 32.36
CA VAL A 45 12.88 -22.68 32.53
C VAL A 45 11.78 -22.88 31.47
N PHE A 46 12.03 -23.51 30.32
CA PHE A 46 11.01 -23.72 29.28
C PHE A 46 10.44 -25.14 29.22
N THR A 47 9.88 -25.63 30.32
CA THR A 47 8.90 -26.73 30.19
C THR A 47 7.58 -26.14 29.72
N TRP A 48 6.84 -26.88 28.88
CA TRP A 48 5.48 -26.49 28.46
C TRP A 48 4.60 -26.10 29.66
N GLU A 49 4.75 -26.79 30.78
CA GLU A 49 4.01 -26.52 32.00
C GLU A 49 4.29 -25.12 32.60
N SER A 50 5.53 -24.64 32.48
CA SER A 50 5.95 -23.32 32.97
C SER A 50 5.57 -22.18 32.01
N SER A 51 5.53 -22.43 30.70
CA SER A 51 5.38 -21.38 29.67
C SER A 51 4.00 -21.30 29.02
N LYS A 52 3.16 -22.35 29.11
CA LYS A 52 1.82 -22.38 28.46
C LYS A 52 0.92 -21.20 28.84
N LYS A 53 1.03 -20.70 30.08
CA LYS A 53 0.25 -19.55 30.54
C LYS A 53 0.66 -18.29 29.79
N PHE A 54 1.97 -18.07 29.64
CA PHE A 54 2.51 -16.95 28.88
C PHE A 54 2.11 -17.02 27.41
N TRP A 55 2.31 -18.16 26.74
CA TRP A 55 1.97 -18.30 25.32
C TRP A 55 0.48 -18.09 25.02
N PHE A 56 -0.40 -18.55 25.92
CA PHE A 56 -1.83 -18.25 25.82
C PHE A 56 -2.14 -16.76 25.99
N SER A 57 -1.53 -16.12 26.99
CA SER A 57 -1.72 -14.69 27.25
C SER A 57 -1.14 -13.82 26.14
N PHE A 58 0.01 -14.20 25.56
CA PHE A 58 0.61 -13.53 24.41
C PHE A 58 -0.32 -13.57 23.20
N LEU A 59 -0.79 -14.76 22.83
CA LEU A 59 -1.76 -14.93 21.75
C LEU A 59 -3.07 -14.17 22.03
N THR A 60 -3.54 -14.14 23.28
CA THR A 60 -4.72 -13.36 23.69
C THR A 60 -4.50 -11.86 23.50
N VAL A 61 -3.38 -11.32 23.97
CA VAL A 61 -3.03 -9.90 23.83
C VAL A 61 -2.94 -9.52 22.36
N SER A 62 -2.19 -10.28 21.55
CA SER A 62 -2.06 -10.01 20.12
C SER A 62 -3.41 -10.04 19.39
N THR A 63 -4.27 -11.03 19.68
CA THR A 63 -5.62 -11.13 19.07
C THR A 63 -6.48 -9.92 19.42
N LEU A 64 -6.51 -9.53 20.71
CA LEU A 64 -7.34 -8.44 21.18
C LEU A 64 -6.81 -7.08 20.70
N CYS A 65 -5.50 -6.86 20.72
CA CYS A 65 -4.89 -5.64 20.18
C CYS A 65 -5.20 -5.48 18.70
N ALA A 66 -5.03 -6.55 17.90
CA ALA A 66 -5.36 -6.50 16.48
C ALA A 66 -6.86 -6.28 16.24
N LYS A 67 -7.75 -6.87 17.04
CA LYS A 67 -9.19 -6.65 16.94
C LYS A 67 -9.58 -5.21 17.32
N ILE A 68 -8.98 -4.65 18.36
CA ILE A 68 -9.22 -3.27 18.79
C ILE A 68 -8.78 -2.31 17.69
N LEU A 69 -7.59 -2.53 17.12
CA LEU A 69 -7.10 -1.76 15.97
C LEU A 69 -8.06 -1.86 14.78
N HIS A 70 -8.48 -3.06 14.42
CA HIS A 70 -9.42 -3.28 13.32
C HIS A 70 -10.76 -2.56 13.53
N ILE A 71 -11.33 -2.61 14.74
CA ILE A 71 -12.56 -1.86 15.04
C ILE A 71 -12.31 -0.35 15.02
N TYR A 72 -11.14 0.10 15.48
CA TYR A 72 -10.75 1.51 15.49
C TYR A 72 -10.57 2.06 14.07
N ALA A 73 -9.83 1.36 13.21
CA ALA A 73 -9.58 1.72 11.82
C ALA A 73 -10.87 1.93 11.02
N HIS A 74 -11.92 1.17 11.36
CA HIS A 74 -13.22 1.19 10.69
C HIS A 74 -14.33 1.75 11.57
N ILE A 75 -14.03 2.55 12.59
CA ILE A 75 -15.05 3.00 13.56
C ILE A 75 -16.14 3.87 12.90
N ASP A 76 -15.78 4.62 11.86
CA ASP A 76 -16.68 5.50 11.11
C ASP A 76 -17.68 4.72 10.24
N SER A 77 -17.41 3.44 9.97
CA SER A 77 -18.29 2.57 9.17
C SER A 77 -19.63 2.26 9.84
N VAL A 78 -19.72 2.44 11.15
CA VAL A 78 -20.88 2.06 11.96
C VAL A 78 -21.30 3.22 12.86
N LYS A 79 -22.56 3.63 12.74
CA LYS A 79 -23.15 4.66 13.62
C LYS A 79 -22.88 4.33 15.10
N PRO A 80 -22.46 5.29 15.96
CA PRO A 80 -22.06 5.03 17.34
C PRO A 80 -23.08 4.23 18.17
N LYS A 81 -24.38 4.48 17.97
CA LYS A 81 -25.47 3.73 18.62
C LYS A 81 -25.44 2.23 18.30
N ASN A 82 -25.10 1.88 17.06
CA ASN A 82 -25.04 0.50 16.59
C ASN A 82 -23.75 -0.16 17.09
N LEU A 83 -22.65 0.57 17.15
CA LEU A 83 -21.39 0.08 17.73
C LEU A 83 -21.56 -0.23 19.21
N PHE A 84 -22.26 0.63 19.97
CA PHE A 84 -22.56 0.36 21.38
C PHE A 84 -23.43 -0.89 21.57
N LEU A 85 -24.49 -1.04 20.76
CA LEU A 85 -25.42 -2.17 20.87
C LEU A 85 -24.81 -3.49 20.41
N TRP A 86 -24.16 -3.49 19.23
CA TRP A 86 -23.70 -4.72 18.56
C TRP A 86 -22.19 -4.98 18.73
N GLY A 87 -21.39 -4.00 19.14
CA GLY A 87 -19.93 -4.10 19.27
C GLY A 87 -19.45 -5.29 20.12
N PRO A 88 -20.07 -5.64 21.26
CA PRO A 88 -19.69 -6.82 22.03
C PRO A 88 -19.76 -8.13 21.21
N THR A 89 -20.59 -8.20 20.17
CA THR A 89 -20.72 -9.38 19.31
C THR A 89 -19.57 -9.55 18.31
N PHE A 90 -18.75 -8.51 18.07
CA PHE A 90 -17.63 -8.57 17.13
C PHE A 90 -16.49 -9.44 17.63
N PHE A 91 -16.38 -9.62 18.96
CA PHE A 91 -15.36 -10.45 19.61
C PHE A 91 -15.75 -11.93 19.73
N VAL A 92 -16.92 -12.34 19.23
CA VAL A 92 -17.42 -13.72 19.42
C VAL A 92 -16.52 -14.75 18.72
N GLN A 93 -16.04 -14.44 17.50
CA GLN A 93 -15.13 -15.35 16.79
C GLN A 93 -13.81 -15.50 17.54
N ASP A 94 -13.23 -14.38 18.00
CA ASP A 94 -12.00 -14.36 18.77
C ASP A 94 -12.15 -15.10 20.09
N ALA A 95 -13.27 -14.92 20.80
CA ALA A 95 -13.56 -15.64 22.03
C ALA A 95 -13.64 -17.16 21.82
N ILE A 96 -14.30 -17.61 20.75
CA ILE A 96 -14.35 -19.05 20.39
C ILE A 96 -12.95 -19.57 20.09
N PHE A 97 -12.18 -18.85 19.29
CA PHE A 97 -10.80 -19.21 18.96
C PHE A 97 -9.93 -19.32 20.22
N LEU A 98 -9.96 -18.30 21.08
CA LEU A 98 -9.21 -18.28 22.34
C LEU A 98 -9.63 -19.40 23.30
N LEU A 99 -10.92 -19.77 23.33
CA LEU A 99 -11.38 -20.93 24.12
C LEU A 99 -10.83 -22.26 23.58
N ILE A 100 -10.70 -22.41 22.27
CA ILE A 100 -10.06 -23.59 21.65
C ILE A 100 -8.58 -23.64 22.01
N VAL A 101 -7.86 -22.53 21.87
CA VAL A 101 -6.44 -22.42 22.27
C VAL A 101 -6.28 -22.72 23.76
N PHE A 102 -7.16 -22.17 24.60
CA PHE A 102 -7.14 -22.44 26.04
C PHE A 102 -7.34 -23.92 26.35
N ALA A 103 -8.24 -24.62 25.63
CA ALA A 103 -8.40 -26.07 25.79
C ALA A 103 -7.12 -26.85 25.45
N LEU A 104 -6.35 -26.38 24.46
CA LEU A 104 -5.04 -26.94 24.08
C LEU A 104 -3.93 -26.66 25.11
N THR A 105 -4.12 -25.73 26.04
CA THR A 105 -3.19 -25.52 27.18
C THR A 105 -3.42 -26.49 28.35
N ARG A 106 -4.46 -27.32 28.28
CA ARG A 106 -4.74 -28.31 29.34
C ARG A 106 -3.73 -29.46 29.30
N ASN A 107 -3.58 -30.12 30.44
CA ASN A 107 -2.59 -31.18 30.60
C ASN A 107 -3.09 -32.46 29.91
N PHE A 108 -2.43 -32.84 28.81
CA PHE A 108 -2.71 -34.10 28.11
C PHE A 108 -1.87 -35.22 28.71
N HIS A 109 -2.51 -36.34 29.05
CA HIS A 109 -1.82 -37.55 29.53
C HIS A 109 -0.95 -38.20 28.43
N ARG A 110 -1.29 -38.01 27.15
CA ARG A 110 -0.52 -38.56 26.03
C ARG A 110 0.55 -37.56 25.61
N THR A 111 1.81 -38.01 25.64
CA THR A 111 2.99 -37.19 25.35
C THR A 111 2.97 -36.56 23.97
N TRP A 112 2.54 -37.29 22.93
CA TRP A 112 2.46 -36.77 21.56
C TRP A 112 1.44 -35.63 21.44
N LEU A 113 0.26 -35.74 22.08
CA LEU A 113 -0.75 -34.69 22.10
C LEU A 113 -0.23 -33.40 22.75
N ARG A 114 0.56 -33.56 23.82
CA ARG A 114 1.19 -32.43 24.51
C ARG A 114 2.19 -31.72 23.60
N TYR A 115 3.06 -32.46 22.90
CA TYR A 115 4.03 -31.87 21.96
C TYR A 115 3.33 -31.20 20.78
N THR A 116 2.33 -31.84 20.19
CA THR A 116 1.56 -31.25 19.07
C THR A 116 0.84 -29.97 19.51
N ALA A 117 0.21 -29.98 20.70
CA ALA A 117 -0.47 -28.80 21.23
C ALA A 117 0.51 -27.67 21.56
N SER A 118 1.66 -27.98 22.16
CA SER A 118 2.69 -26.98 22.47
C SER A 118 3.25 -26.34 21.20
N THR A 119 3.59 -27.15 20.20
CA THR A 119 4.12 -26.63 18.92
C THR A 119 3.07 -25.79 18.20
N ALA A 120 1.82 -26.27 18.13
CA ALA A 120 0.74 -25.53 17.47
C ALA A 120 0.47 -24.17 18.14
N ILE A 121 0.47 -24.11 19.47
CA ILE A 121 0.25 -22.85 20.20
C ILE A 121 1.43 -21.89 20.02
N ILE A 122 2.68 -22.38 20.14
CA ILE A 122 3.86 -21.52 19.99
C ILE A 122 3.92 -20.94 18.58
N MET A 123 3.79 -21.80 17.56
CA MET A 123 3.79 -21.36 16.15
C MET A 123 2.61 -20.42 15.87
N GLY A 124 1.41 -20.77 16.33
CA GLY A 124 0.22 -19.94 16.16
C GLY A 124 0.35 -18.59 16.85
N ALA A 125 0.94 -18.55 18.04
CA ALA A 125 1.18 -17.30 18.77
C ALA A 125 2.19 -16.41 18.05
N LEU A 126 3.31 -16.96 17.57
CA LEU A 126 4.34 -16.20 16.84
C LEU A 126 3.83 -15.68 15.49
N ILE A 127 3.10 -16.50 14.74
CA ILE A 127 2.51 -16.07 13.46
C ILE A 127 1.49 -14.96 13.71
N LEU A 128 0.58 -15.15 14.67
CA LEU A 128 -0.46 -14.18 14.96
C LEU A 128 0.09 -12.87 15.55
N SER A 129 1.07 -12.95 16.45
CA SER A 129 1.70 -11.76 17.02
C SER A 129 2.42 -10.97 15.94
N THR A 130 3.19 -11.64 15.07
CA THR A 130 3.86 -11.00 13.93
C THR A 130 2.85 -10.35 12.99
N MET A 131 1.76 -11.03 12.63
CA MET A 131 0.70 -10.45 11.78
C MET A 131 0.03 -9.25 12.45
N ALA A 132 -0.30 -9.36 13.75
CA ALA A 132 -0.89 -8.26 14.52
C ALA A 132 0.06 -7.06 14.64
N ALA A 133 1.33 -7.32 14.90
CA ALA A 133 2.38 -6.30 15.02
C ALA A 133 2.67 -5.63 13.68
N ALA A 134 2.73 -6.40 12.58
CA ALA A 134 2.84 -5.90 11.22
C ALA A 134 1.65 -5.00 10.87
N ASN A 135 0.41 -5.44 11.11
CA ASN A 135 -0.79 -4.64 10.84
C ASN A 135 -0.82 -3.35 11.67
N THR A 136 -0.42 -3.43 12.95
CA THR A 136 -0.35 -2.25 13.82
C THR A 136 0.71 -1.27 13.36
N SER A 137 1.93 -1.75 13.10
CA SER A 137 3.02 -0.91 12.59
C SER A 137 2.63 -0.26 11.27
N PHE A 138 2.07 -1.04 10.34
CA PHE A 138 1.64 -0.57 9.04
C PHE A 138 0.53 0.48 9.15
N TYR A 139 -0.46 0.28 10.02
CA TYR A 139 -1.50 1.28 10.28
C TYR A 139 -0.95 2.59 10.82
N PHE A 140 0.03 2.56 11.73
CA PHE A 140 0.64 3.79 12.23
C PHE A 140 1.49 4.52 11.20
N THR A 141 2.01 3.82 10.18
CA THR A 141 2.80 4.41 9.09
C THR A 141 1.95 4.89 7.92
N THR A 142 0.90 4.15 7.55
CA THR A 142 0.12 4.35 6.32
C THR A 142 -1.32 4.81 6.56
N GLY A 143 -1.84 4.64 7.77
CA GLY A 143 -3.25 4.88 8.10
C GLY A 143 -4.21 3.78 7.62
N ALA A 144 -3.71 2.74 6.93
CA ALA A 144 -4.49 1.64 6.40
C ALA A 144 -4.11 0.29 7.06
N GLU A 145 -4.98 -0.70 6.92
CA GLU A 145 -4.68 -2.08 7.34
C GLU A 145 -4.10 -2.88 6.17
N ILE A 146 -3.25 -3.86 6.49
CA ILE A 146 -2.69 -4.76 5.47
C ILE A 146 -3.81 -5.66 4.94
N HIS A 147 -4.02 -5.64 3.62
CA HIS A 147 -4.87 -6.60 2.95
C HIS A 147 -4.16 -7.95 2.82
N TRP A 148 -4.17 -8.74 3.90
CA TRP A 148 -3.49 -10.05 3.98
C TRP A 148 -3.89 -11.06 2.89
N ARG A 149 -5.01 -10.85 2.20
CA ARG A 149 -5.43 -11.67 1.06
C ARG A 149 -4.69 -11.35 -0.23
N GLN A 150 -4.15 -10.14 -0.33
CA GLN A 150 -3.46 -9.58 -1.51
C GLN A 150 -1.93 -9.55 -1.32
N ALA A 151 -1.43 -9.69 -0.09
CA ALA A 151 -0.01 -9.64 0.28
C ALA A 151 0.92 -10.72 -0.35
N GLY A 152 0.42 -11.60 -1.22
CA GLY A 152 1.19 -12.69 -1.84
C GLY A 152 2.22 -12.26 -2.89
N GLY A 153 2.12 -11.04 -3.43
CA GLY A 153 2.97 -10.53 -4.53
C GLY A 153 4.25 -9.81 -4.09
N PHE A 154 4.32 -9.30 -2.85
CA PHE A 154 5.28 -8.29 -2.40
C PHE A 154 6.75 -8.76 -2.19
N ASN A 155 7.08 -10.02 -2.45
CA ASN A 155 8.27 -10.67 -1.87
C ASN A 155 9.37 -11.08 -2.87
N ARG A 156 9.55 -10.38 -4.00
CA ARG A 156 10.49 -10.86 -5.05
C ARG A 156 11.53 -9.88 -5.58
N ASP A 157 11.40 -8.57 -5.39
CA ASP A 157 12.40 -7.60 -5.85
C ASP A 157 13.18 -6.93 -4.69
N PRO A 158 14.47 -6.57 -4.88
CA PRO A 158 15.30 -5.96 -3.84
C PRO A 158 14.76 -4.62 -3.29
N ALA A 159 14.12 -3.81 -4.14
CA ALA A 159 13.57 -2.51 -3.74
C ALA A 159 12.36 -2.68 -2.80
N SER A 160 11.45 -3.62 -3.08
CA SER A 160 10.35 -4.00 -2.19
C SER A 160 10.85 -4.58 -0.87
N ILE A 161 11.94 -5.38 -0.89
CA ILE A 161 12.56 -5.90 0.33
C ILE A 161 13.13 -4.74 1.18
N ASN A 162 13.86 -3.80 0.58
CA ASN A 162 14.38 -2.64 1.31
C ASN A 162 13.24 -1.80 1.89
N THR A 163 12.16 -1.61 1.13
CA THR A 163 10.94 -0.95 1.61
C THR A 163 10.33 -1.70 2.80
N LEU A 164 10.23 -3.03 2.75
CA LEU A 164 9.80 -3.87 3.87
C LEU A 164 10.69 -3.70 5.10
N LEU A 165 12.01 -3.65 4.90
CA LEU A 165 13.00 -3.50 5.97
C LEU A 165 12.87 -2.15 6.69
N THR A 166 12.48 -1.07 5.99
CA THR A 166 12.19 0.21 6.68
C THR A 166 11.04 0.08 7.68
N GLY A 167 10.04 -0.76 7.39
CA GLY A 167 8.91 -1.06 8.27
C GLY A 167 9.24 -2.01 9.44
N LEU A 168 10.37 -2.72 9.38
CA LEU A 168 10.75 -3.72 10.39
C LEU A 168 10.93 -3.12 11.79
N THR A 169 11.43 -1.89 11.87
CA THR A 169 11.65 -1.21 13.17
C THR A 169 10.34 -1.05 13.93
N GLY A 170 9.27 -0.61 13.26
CA GLY A 170 7.95 -0.46 13.87
C GLY A 170 7.37 -1.81 14.28
N LEU A 171 7.52 -2.84 13.45
CA LEU A 171 7.11 -4.21 13.77
C LEU A 171 7.79 -4.73 15.04
N VAL A 172 9.11 -4.56 15.16
CA VAL A 172 9.89 -5.00 16.33
C VAL A 172 9.45 -4.25 17.58
N ILE A 173 9.23 -2.93 17.50
CA ILE A 173 8.74 -2.13 18.63
C ILE A 173 7.38 -2.65 19.11
N VAL A 174 6.43 -2.86 18.20
CA VAL A 174 5.09 -3.36 18.56
C VAL A 174 5.15 -4.77 19.14
N GLU A 175 6.00 -5.65 18.59
CA GLU A 175 6.16 -7.01 19.08
C GLU A 175 6.72 -7.04 20.51
N VAL A 176 7.70 -6.18 20.82
CA VAL A 176 8.23 -6.00 22.18
C VAL A 176 7.12 -5.51 23.13
N LEU A 177 6.29 -4.55 22.69
CA LEU A 177 5.17 -4.06 23.50
C LEU A 177 4.15 -5.18 23.79
N TYR A 178 3.84 -6.03 22.81
CA TYR A 178 2.96 -7.19 23.02
C TYR A 178 3.55 -8.21 24.00
N ILE A 179 4.85 -8.51 23.90
CA ILE A 179 5.54 -9.42 24.82
C ILE A 179 5.51 -8.87 26.26
N VAL A 180 5.80 -7.58 26.43
CA VAL A 180 5.77 -6.92 27.75
C VAL A 180 4.36 -6.92 28.33
N ALA A 181 3.36 -6.52 27.53
CA ALA A 181 1.96 -6.53 27.94
C ALA A 181 1.49 -7.94 28.32
N ALA A 182 1.85 -8.96 27.53
CA ALA A 182 1.52 -10.35 27.83
C ALA A 182 2.19 -10.85 29.11
N GLY A 183 3.48 -10.55 29.30
CA GLY A 183 4.24 -10.92 30.49
C GLY A 183 3.60 -10.34 31.77
N LEU A 184 3.25 -9.06 31.75
CA LEU A 184 2.57 -8.41 32.86
C LEU A 184 1.16 -8.99 33.07
N THR A 185 0.40 -9.22 32.00
CA THR A 185 -1.03 -9.59 32.11
C THR A 185 -1.31 -11.09 32.29
N THR A 186 -0.30 -11.95 32.14
CA THR A 186 -0.42 -13.41 32.20
C THR A 186 -1.19 -13.93 33.42
N PRO A 187 -0.93 -13.46 34.66
CA PRO A 187 -1.63 -13.96 35.84
C PRO A 187 -3.13 -13.67 35.82
N TRP A 188 -3.57 -12.55 35.24
CA TRP A 188 -4.98 -12.17 35.21
C TRP A 188 -5.71 -12.82 34.05
N ILE A 189 -5.12 -12.84 32.85
CA ILE A 189 -5.74 -13.42 31.66
C ILE A 189 -5.97 -14.92 31.84
N TYR A 190 -4.92 -15.69 32.16
CA TYR A 190 -5.03 -17.15 32.21
C TYR A 190 -5.95 -17.61 33.36
N ASN A 191 -5.75 -17.08 34.57
CA ASN A 191 -6.55 -17.47 35.74
C ASN A 191 -8.00 -16.95 35.63
N GLY A 192 -8.21 -15.82 34.94
CA GLY A 192 -9.53 -15.28 34.63
C GLY A 192 -10.34 -16.21 33.72
N VAL A 193 -9.75 -16.65 32.61
CA VAL A 193 -10.37 -17.61 31.69
C VAL A 193 -10.63 -18.96 32.38
N GLU A 194 -9.69 -19.43 33.20
CA GLU A 194 -9.88 -20.65 33.99
C GLU A 194 -11.07 -20.53 34.96
N SER A 195 -11.18 -19.40 35.65
CA SER A 195 -12.29 -19.12 36.57
C SER A 195 -13.63 -19.05 35.83
N MET A 196 -13.66 -18.41 34.66
CA MET A 196 -14.85 -18.32 33.79
C MET A 196 -15.33 -19.71 33.35
N ILE A 197 -14.42 -20.57 32.87
CA ILE A 197 -14.75 -21.94 32.44
C ILE A 197 -15.22 -22.79 33.62
N SER A 198 -14.62 -22.62 34.80
CA SER A 198 -15.05 -23.31 36.02
C SER A 198 -16.49 -22.93 36.42
N ILE A 199 -16.83 -21.62 36.34
CA ILE A 199 -18.18 -21.12 36.61
C ILE A 199 -19.19 -21.73 35.64
N TRP A 200 -18.93 -21.66 34.33
CA TRP A 200 -19.78 -22.26 33.30
C TRP A 200 -19.92 -23.77 33.46
N GLY A 201 -18.82 -24.48 33.71
CA GLY A 201 -18.82 -25.92 33.94
C GLY A 201 -19.63 -26.32 35.18
N SER A 202 -19.59 -25.51 36.25
CA SER A 202 -20.40 -25.75 37.46
C SER A 202 -21.89 -25.54 37.19
N MET A 203 -22.26 -24.54 36.38
CA MET A 203 -23.64 -24.25 36.01
C MET A 203 -24.22 -25.32 35.08
N ILE A 204 -23.47 -25.70 34.04
CA ILE A 204 -23.86 -26.78 33.11
C ILE A 204 -24.01 -28.10 33.87
N LYS A 205 -23.09 -28.43 34.78
CA LYS A 205 -23.21 -29.62 35.64
C LYS A 205 -24.46 -29.56 36.53
N ALA A 206 -24.82 -28.39 37.05
CA ALA A 206 -26.03 -28.21 37.86
C ALA A 206 -27.31 -28.38 37.03
N ILE A 207 -27.35 -27.84 35.81
CA ILE A 207 -28.47 -27.96 34.87
C ILE A 207 -28.62 -29.39 34.34
N LEU A 208 -27.50 -30.09 34.08
CA LEU A 208 -27.50 -31.47 33.59
C LEU A 208 -27.68 -32.50 34.70
N LYS A 209 -27.49 -32.15 35.99
CA LYS A 209 -27.62 -33.04 37.15
C LYS A 209 -28.96 -33.80 37.22
N PRO A 210 -30.13 -33.18 36.92
CA PRO A 210 -31.43 -33.85 36.91
C PRO A 210 -31.61 -34.80 35.73
N VAL A 211 -30.92 -34.56 34.61
CA VAL A 211 -31.04 -35.31 33.34
C VAL A 211 -29.98 -36.41 33.21
N ALA A 212 -28.86 -36.26 33.92
CA ALA A 212 -27.73 -37.18 33.95
C ALA A 212 -28.08 -38.66 34.22
N PRO A 213 -29.03 -39.03 35.11
CA PRO A 213 -29.42 -40.43 35.28
C PRO A 213 -30.16 -41.00 34.05
N TYR A 214 -30.99 -40.20 33.36
CA TYR A 214 -31.69 -40.62 32.15
C TYR A 214 -30.76 -40.71 30.93
N ALA A 215 -29.82 -39.77 30.80
CA ALA A 215 -28.80 -39.79 29.76
C ALA A 215 -27.79 -40.95 29.93
N LYS A 216 -27.37 -41.26 31.17
CA LYS A 216 -26.55 -42.45 31.47
C LYS A 216 -27.28 -43.75 31.21
N ALA A 217 -28.58 -43.83 31.51
CA ALA A 217 -29.40 -45.01 31.20
C ALA A 217 -29.52 -45.23 29.68
N GLY A 218 -29.73 -44.15 28.90
CA GLY A 218 -29.75 -44.20 27.43
C GLY A 218 -28.39 -44.54 26.80
N ALA A 219 -27.32 -43.92 27.27
CA ALA A 219 -25.96 -44.16 26.77
C ALA A 219 -25.44 -45.56 27.12
N ASN A 220 -25.71 -46.08 28.32
CA ASN A 220 -25.37 -47.45 28.68
C ASN A 220 -26.18 -48.48 27.87
N LYS A 221 -27.43 -48.16 27.51
CA LYS A 221 -28.25 -49.00 26.61
C LYS A 221 -27.71 -49.01 25.19
N ALA A 222 -27.20 -47.88 24.68
CA ALA A 222 -26.53 -47.78 23.38
C ALA A 222 -25.14 -48.46 23.37
N LEU A 223 -24.33 -48.29 24.42
CA LEU A 223 -23.01 -48.91 24.54
C LEU A 223 -23.09 -50.43 24.77
N SER A 224 -24.11 -50.93 25.47
CA SER A 224 -24.35 -52.38 25.60
C SER A 224 -24.73 -53.07 24.28
N ARG A 225 -25.26 -52.31 23.30
CA ARG A 225 -25.47 -52.79 21.93
C ARG A 225 -24.17 -52.85 21.13
N TRP A 226 -23.19 -52.00 21.46
CA TRP A 226 -21.88 -51.96 20.81
C TRP A 226 -20.87 -52.93 21.44
N SER A 227 -21.04 -53.31 22.71
CA SER A 227 -20.14 -54.25 23.42
C SER A 227 -20.30 -55.71 22.98
N LYS A 228 -21.40 -56.08 22.30
CA LYS A 228 -21.56 -57.42 21.70
C LYS A 228 -20.55 -57.73 20.58
N GLY A 229 -19.87 -56.73 20.03
CA GLY A 229 -18.79 -56.94 19.04
C GLY A 229 -17.41 -57.21 19.66
N ARG A 230 -17.26 -57.07 20.99
CA ARG A 230 -15.95 -57.15 21.67
C ARG A 230 -15.58 -58.57 22.12
N GLU A 231 -16.55 -59.50 22.13
CA GLU A 231 -16.36 -60.92 22.49
C GLU A 231 -15.53 -61.70 21.45
N VAL A 232 -15.39 -61.16 20.23
CA VAL A 232 -14.56 -61.74 19.16
C VAL A 232 -13.07 -61.41 19.34
N PHE A 233 -12.73 -60.34 20.08
CA PHE A 233 -11.34 -59.88 20.24
C PHE A 233 -10.63 -60.49 21.46
N GLU A 234 -11.37 -60.89 22.50
CA GLU A 234 -10.83 -61.53 23.71
C GLU A 234 -10.41 -62.99 23.49
N ARG A 235 -10.86 -63.63 22.41
CA ARG A 235 -10.51 -65.02 22.08
C ARG A 235 -9.10 -65.19 21.45
N MET A 236 -8.32 -64.11 21.36
CA MET A 236 -7.06 -64.07 20.59
C MET A 236 -5.79 -63.77 21.41
N LYS A 237 -5.83 -63.81 22.75
CA LYS A 237 -4.62 -63.70 23.59
C LYS A 237 -4.49 -64.86 24.57
N LEU A 238 -4.08 -66.02 24.03
CA LEU A 238 -3.32 -67.01 24.79
C LEU A 238 -1.83 -66.65 24.67
N TYR A 239 -1.15 -66.42 25.80
CA TYR A 239 -0.05 -67.27 26.29
C TYR A 239 0.49 -66.75 27.63
N GLU A 240 0.19 -67.56 28.66
CA GLU A 240 1.01 -68.00 29.80
C GLU A 240 1.94 -67.03 30.56
N SER A 241 1.64 -66.90 31.86
CA SER A 241 2.48 -66.33 32.92
C SER A 241 3.38 -67.39 33.56
N VAL A 242 4.66 -67.09 33.75
CA VAL A 242 5.54 -67.76 34.72
C VAL A 242 5.79 -66.81 35.90
N PRO A 243 5.64 -67.24 37.18
CA PRO A 243 5.74 -66.38 38.35
C PRO A 243 7.15 -66.30 38.97
N LEU A 244 7.29 -65.30 39.83
CA LEU A 244 8.46 -64.80 40.58
C LEU A 244 9.36 -65.86 41.25
N SER A 245 10.66 -65.52 41.35
CA SER A 245 11.51 -65.83 42.50
C SER A 245 12.60 -64.76 42.71
N ASP A 246 12.90 -64.54 43.99
CA ASP A 246 13.80 -63.60 44.65
C ASP A 246 15.27 -63.62 44.18
N TYR A 247 16.02 -62.53 44.45
CA TYR A 247 17.40 -62.55 45.00
C TYR A 247 17.86 -61.13 45.42
N ASP A 248 18.42 -61.04 46.63
CA ASP A 248 18.90 -59.87 47.38
C ASP A 248 20.32 -59.38 47.01
N GLU A 249 20.76 -58.33 47.72
CA GLU A 249 22.16 -57.85 48.01
C GLU A 249 22.85 -56.98 46.93
N GLU A 250 23.65 -55.93 47.16
CA GLU A 250 24.14 -55.15 48.33
C GLU A 250 24.90 -53.91 47.77
N GLU A 251 25.12 -52.89 48.63
CA GLU A 251 26.32 -51.98 48.69
C GLU A 251 26.71 -51.04 47.50
N ASP A 252 27.30 -49.84 47.64
CA ASP A 252 27.73 -49.03 48.79
C ASP A 252 27.95 -47.53 48.43
N LYS A 253 28.22 -46.75 49.47
CA LYS A 253 28.31 -45.29 49.67
C LYS A 253 29.47 -44.54 48.96
N ALA A 254 29.32 -43.20 48.83
CA ALA A 254 30.27 -42.20 49.39
C ALA A 254 29.86 -40.73 49.13
N THR A 255 29.70 -39.95 50.22
CA THR A 255 29.73 -38.47 50.30
C THR A 255 31.06 -38.01 50.92
N PRO A 256 31.47 -36.71 50.87
CA PRO A 256 31.21 -35.88 52.06
C PRO A 256 31.09 -34.33 51.86
N SER A 257 30.27 -33.71 52.74
CA SER A 257 30.38 -32.41 53.46
C SER A 257 30.78 -31.08 52.76
N GLY A 258 30.25 -29.90 53.11
CA GLY A 258 29.60 -29.48 54.37
C GLY A 258 28.87 -28.12 54.32
N ALA A 259 28.03 -27.92 55.35
CA ALA A 259 27.13 -26.77 55.64
C ALA A 259 27.84 -25.67 56.47
N PRO A 260 27.20 -24.53 56.86
CA PRO A 260 26.11 -24.46 57.91
C PRO A 260 24.94 -23.47 57.59
N LEU A 261 23.65 -23.79 57.87
CA LEU A 261 22.81 -23.53 59.09
C LEU A 261 22.56 -22.03 59.40
N LEU A 262 21.33 -21.51 59.57
CA LEU A 262 20.33 -21.69 60.67
C LEU A 262 18.90 -21.26 60.20
N GLU A 263 17.83 -22.09 60.25
CA GLU A 263 16.79 -22.32 61.31
C GLU A 263 15.70 -21.22 61.45
N HIS A 264 14.36 -21.46 61.49
CA HIS A 264 13.48 -22.44 62.19
C HIS A 264 12.11 -22.69 61.45
N PRO A 265 11.09 -23.40 61.99
CA PRO A 265 10.86 -24.86 61.98
C PRO A 265 9.50 -25.31 61.32
N PRO A 266 9.33 -26.58 60.90
CA PRO A 266 8.07 -27.09 60.35
C PRO A 266 7.18 -27.77 61.41
N ARG A 267 5.85 -27.59 61.31
CA ARG A 267 4.83 -28.35 62.06
C ARG A 267 4.34 -29.57 61.25
N PRO A 268 3.91 -30.65 61.93
CA PRO A 268 3.88 -31.99 61.36
C PRO A 268 2.61 -32.35 60.57
N PHE A 269 2.81 -33.31 59.69
CA PHE A 269 1.85 -34.03 58.87
C PHE A 269 1.08 -35.03 59.75
N GLU A 270 -0.25 -34.93 59.85
CA GLU A 270 -1.09 -36.01 60.37
C GLU A 270 -1.93 -36.64 59.25
N ASN A 271 -1.69 -37.94 59.08
CA ASN A 271 -2.45 -38.85 58.25
C ASN A 271 -3.84 -39.11 58.85
N GLY A 272 -4.87 -39.01 58.03
CA GLY A 272 -6.23 -39.38 58.41
C GLY A 272 -7.08 -39.82 57.23
N ARG A 273 -6.74 -40.98 56.64
CA ARG A 273 -7.66 -41.69 55.73
C ARG A 273 -8.72 -42.44 56.56
N TRP A 274 -9.96 -42.24 56.12
CA TRP A 274 -11.15 -43.09 56.30
C TRP A 274 -11.90 -43.02 57.64
N LYS A 275 -13.06 -42.33 57.60
CA LYS A 275 -14.35 -42.98 57.87
C LYS A 275 -15.47 -42.30 57.07
N SER A 276 -16.26 -43.16 56.46
CA SER A 276 -17.43 -42.95 55.62
C SER A 276 -18.63 -42.37 56.36
N LEU A 277 -19.53 -41.77 55.57
CA LEU A 277 -21.00 -41.76 55.74
C LEU A 277 -21.58 -41.14 57.03
N HIS A 278 -22.20 -39.97 56.89
CA HIS A 278 -23.58 -39.76 57.32
C HIS A 278 -24.20 -38.60 56.51
N TRP A 279 -25.15 -38.96 55.65
CA TRP A 279 -26.12 -38.07 55.04
C TRP A 279 -27.22 -37.76 56.06
N ALA A 280 -27.86 -36.59 55.88
CA ALA A 280 -29.06 -36.10 56.57
C ALA A 280 -28.91 -35.56 58.01
N LYS A 281 -28.80 -34.23 58.12
CA LYS A 281 -29.76 -33.42 58.90
C LYS A 281 -29.64 -31.92 58.53
N SER A 282 -30.81 -31.29 58.53
CA SER A 282 -31.12 -29.86 58.37
C SER A 282 -30.67 -29.16 57.08
N MET A 283 -31.59 -29.22 56.11
CA MET A 283 -31.97 -28.07 55.31
C MET A 283 -32.32 -26.90 56.24
N ASP A 284 -31.36 -25.99 56.45
CA ASP A 284 -31.59 -24.69 57.08
C ASP A 284 -31.56 -23.62 55.98
N TRP A 285 -32.73 -23.07 55.66
CA TRP A 285 -32.98 -22.17 54.52
C TRP A 285 -32.63 -20.70 54.83
N LYS A 286 -32.00 -20.39 55.96
CA LYS A 286 -31.66 -19.00 56.31
C LYS A 286 -30.16 -18.80 56.53
N ARG A 287 -29.59 -17.99 55.62
CA ARG A 287 -28.32 -17.25 55.71
C ARG A 287 -27.03 -18.08 55.67
N ASP A 288 -26.62 -18.38 54.44
CA ASP A 288 -25.42 -17.76 53.85
C ASP A 288 -25.51 -17.90 52.33
N VAL A 289 -26.34 -17.04 51.73
CA VAL A 289 -26.17 -16.75 50.31
C VAL A 289 -24.83 -16.04 50.22
N ASP A 290 -23.78 -16.78 49.83
CA ASP A 290 -22.47 -16.19 49.56
C ASP A 290 -22.64 -15.24 48.37
N TRP A 291 -23.03 -14.01 48.68
CA TRP A 291 -23.40 -13.00 47.71
C TRP A 291 -22.21 -12.72 46.80
N LYS A 292 -20.97 -12.92 47.28
CA LYS A 292 -19.75 -12.80 46.49
C LYS A 292 -19.65 -13.92 45.45
N LEU A 293 -20.06 -15.14 45.77
CA LEU A 293 -20.13 -16.24 44.80
C LEU A 293 -21.22 -16.01 43.76
N TRP A 294 -22.40 -15.55 44.18
CA TRP A 294 -23.49 -15.19 43.26
C TRP A 294 -23.15 -14.00 42.39
N LEU A 295 -22.49 -12.98 42.93
CA LEU A 295 -21.97 -11.83 42.19
C LEU A 295 -20.94 -12.28 41.15
N LYS A 296 -19.97 -13.14 41.52
CA LYS A 296 -18.98 -13.68 40.57
C LYS A 296 -19.63 -14.47 39.44
N ARG A 297 -20.67 -15.27 39.74
CA ARG A 297 -21.44 -16.00 38.72
C ARG A 297 -22.23 -15.06 37.83
N ALA A 298 -22.91 -14.08 38.41
CA ALA A 298 -23.65 -13.05 37.70
C ALA A 298 -22.75 -12.25 36.74
N LEU A 299 -21.58 -11.81 37.20
CA LEU A 299 -20.59 -11.06 36.42
C LEU A 299 -20.03 -11.82 35.22
N VAL A 300 -20.11 -13.15 35.21
CA VAL A 300 -19.69 -13.98 34.07
C VAL A 300 -20.88 -14.35 33.20
N VAL A 301 -21.97 -14.84 33.79
CA VAL A 301 -23.11 -15.42 33.07
C VAL A 301 -23.96 -14.33 32.41
N PHE A 302 -24.20 -13.19 33.04
CA PHE A 302 -25.03 -12.15 32.43
C PHE A 302 -24.37 -11.54 31.18
N PRO A 303 -23.08 -11.11 31.19
CA PRO A 303 -22.46 -10.56 30.00
C PRO A 303 -22.35 -11.57 28.86
N THR A 304 -22.04 -12.83 29.16
CA THR A 304 -21.94 -13.88 28.14
C THR A 304 -23.29 -14.27 27.56
N ALA A 305 -24.35 -14.37 28.37
CA ALA A 305 -25.72 -14.57 27.90
C ALA A 305 -26.22 -13.37 27.10
N TYR A 306 -25.88 -12.14 27.52
CA TYR A 306 -26.18 -10.92 26.78
C TYR A 306 -25.53 -10.94 25.39
N ILE A 307 -24.21 -11.19 25.30
CA ILE A 307 -23.51 -11.27 24.01
C ILE A 307 -24.12 -12.34 23.11
N PHE A 308 -24.46 -13.51 23.66
CA PHE A 308 -25.12 -14.57 22.91
C PHE A 308 -26.49 -14.15 22.38
N PHE A 309 -27.33 -13.56 23.23
CA PHE A 309 -28.67 -13.08 22.85
C PHE A 309 -28.61 -11.97 21.81
N VAL A 310 -27.74 -10.97 22.02
CA VAL A 310 -27.51 -9.87 21.09
C VAL A 310 -26.94 -10.39 19.76
N ARG A 311 -26.07 -11.41 19.77
CA ARG A 311 -25.57 -12.04 18.53
C ARG A 311 -26.69 -12.67 17.70
N LEU A 312 -27.71 -13.26 18.34
CA LEU A 312 -28.88 -13.84 17.66
C LEU A 312 -29.82 -12.79 17.09
N LEU A 313 -29.93 -11.63 17.74
CA LEU A 313 -30.76 -10.51 17.29
C LEU A 313 -30.07 -9.57 16.31
N ARG A 314 -28.74 -9.70 16.13
CA ARG A 314 -27.95 -8.82 15.27
C ARG A 314 -28.44 -8.92 13.82
N PRO A 315 -28.84 -7.80 13.19
CA PRO A 315 -29.33 -7.85 11.82
C PRO A 315 -28.20 -8.25 10.86
N PRO A 316 -28.55 -8.86 9.71
CA PRO A 316 -27.59 -9.16 8.66
C PRO A 316 -27.11 -7.84 8.05
N ASN A 317 -25.85 -7.47 8.33
CA ASN A 317 -25.18 -6.31 7.77
C ASN A 317 -23.72 -6.71 7.48
N SER A 318 -23.22 -6.37 6.30
CA SER A 318 -21.86 -6.66 5.86
C SER A 318 -20.81 -6.06 6.79
N SER A 319 -21.01 -4.84 7.28
CA SER A 319 -20.09 -4.16 8.23
C SER A 319 -19.93 -4.94 9.53
N TYR A 320 -21.02 -5.51 10.06
CA TYR A 320 -20.96 -6.32 11.28
C TYR A 320 -20.28 -7.66 11.04
N GLY A 321 -20.40 -8.21 9.84
CA GLY A 321 -19.69 -9.41 9.42
C GLY A 321 -18.18 -9.16 9.37
N PHE A 322 -17.79 -8.10 8.67
CA PHE A 322 -16.41 -7.66 8.50
C PHE A 322 -15.72 -7.37 9.85
N LEU A 323 -16.29 -6.50 10.68
CA LEU A 323 -15.75 -6.17 12.00
C LEU A 323 -15.66 -7.38 12.95
N SER A 324 -16.44 -8.44 12.69
CA SER A 324 -16.37 -9.70 13.46
C SER A 324 -15.22 -10.62 13.02
N GLN A 325 -14.59 -10.40 11.87
CA GLN A 325 -13.55 -11.30 11.33
C GLN A 325 -12.30 -11.30 12.21
N THR A 326 -11.85 -12.48 12.61
CA THR A 326 -10.58 -12.61 13.35
C THR A 326 -9.40 -12.60 12.39
N VAL A 327 -8.27 -11.99 12.80
CA VAL A 327 -7.05 -11.81 11.97
C VAL A 327 -6.49 -13.14 11.44
N ILE A 328 -6.78 -14.26 12.10
CA ILE A 328 -6.31 -15.58 11.65
C ILE A 328 -7.05 -16.07 10.40
N ILE A 329 -8.32 -15.65 10.21
CA ILE A 329 -9.14 -16.10 9.09
C ILE A 329 -8.91 -15.22 7.86
N THR A 330 -8.42 -13.99 8.05
CA THR A 330 -8.30 -13.00 6.97
C THR A 330 -7.47 -13.50 5.77
N PRO A 331 -6.34 -14.24 5.91
CA PRO A 331 -5.56 -14.71 4.76
C PRO A 331 -6.21 -15.89 4.00
N PHE A 332 -7.18 -16.59 4.61
CA PHE A 332 -7.75 -17.83 4.06
C PHE A 332 -9.13 -17.64 3.42
N ALA A 333 -9.71 -16.45 3.52
CA ALA A 333 -10.90 -16.08 2.76
C ALA A 333 -10.47 -15.60 1.36
N GLY A 334 -11.01 -16.17 0.29
CA GLY A 334 -10.64 -15.77 -1.08
C GLY A 334 -10.94 -14.30 -1.40
N VAL A 335 -10.21 -13.73 -2.35
CA VAL A 335 -10.54 -12.42 -2.96
C VAL A 335 -11.40 -12.69 -4.19
N ASP A 336 -12.64 -12.21 -4.18
CA ASP A 336 -13.49 -12.18 -5.36
C ASP A 336 -13.91 -10.72 -5.59
N SER A 337 -13.10 -9.97 -6.34
CA SER A 337 -13.37 -8.57 -6.69
C SER A 337 -14.61 -8.43 -7.57
N GLU A 338 -14.91 -9.43 -8.39
CA GLU A 338 -16.11 -9.45 -9.20
C GLU A 338 -17.36 -9.54 -8.33
N SER A 339 -17.32 -10.29 -7.22
CA SER A 339 -18.49 -10.45 -6.34
C SER A 339 -19.04 -9.11 -5.84
N LYS A 340 -18.19 -8.16 -5.43
CA LYS A 340 -18.66 -6.90 -4.85
C LYS A 340 -19.29 -5.98 -5.89
N LEU A 341 -18.64 -5.84 -7.05
CA LEU A 341 -19.19 -5.07 -8.16
C LEU A 341 -20.44 -5.74 -8.74
N ALA A 342 -20.44 -7.07 -8.89
CA ALA A 342 -21.56 -7.83 -9.43
C ALA A 342 -22.84 -7.76 -8.58
N HIS A 343 -22.69 -7.55 -7.27
CA HIS A 343 -23.84 -7.42 -6.36
C HIS A 343 -24.44 -6.01 -6.34
N MET A 344 -23.77 -5.00 -6.90
CA MET A 344 -24.22 -3.60 -6.86
C MET A 344 -25.44 -3.37 -7.76
N PHE A 345 -25.32 -3.71 -9.05
CA PHE A 345 -26.41 -3.69 -10.02
C PHE A 345 -26.45 -5.00 -10.82
N LYS A 346 -27.65 -5.51 -11.08
CA LYS A 346 -27.85 -6.74 -11.86
C LYS A 346 -27.54 -6.55 -13.34
N ASP A 347 -27.87 -5.39 -13.86
CA ASP A 347 -27.59 -5.01 -15.24
C ASP A 347 -26.18 -4.42 -15.31
N ARG A 348 -25.32 -5.04 -16.11
CA ARG A 348 -23.94 -4.61 -16.35
C ARG A 348 -23.82 -3.74 -17.61
N THR A 349 -24.93 -3.43 -18.27
CA THR A 349 -24.94 -2.58 -19.45
C THR A 349 -25.08 -1.11 -19.06
N LEU A 350 -24.43 -0.24 -19.84
CA LEU A 350 -24.62 1.19 -19.81
C LEU A 350 -24.99 1.65 -21.22
N ASP A 351 -26.12 2.35 -21.36
CA ASP A 351 -26.71 2.71 -22.66
C ASP A 351 -26.83 1.53 -23.66
N GLY A 352 -27.10 0.33 -23.14
CA GLY A 352 -27.25 -0.89 -23.92
C GLY A 352 -25.92 -1.52 -24.39
N LYS A 353 -24.78 -1.02 -23.93
CA LYS A 353 -23.43 -1.53 -24.25
C LYS A 353 -22.85 -2.30 -23.09
N THR A 354 -22.16 -3.41 -23.37
CA THR A 354 -21.39 -4.19 -22.40
C THR A 354 -19.90 -3.89 -22.43
N THR A 355 -19.40 -3.33 -23.54
CA THR A 355 -17.99 -3.02 -23.77
C THR A 355 -17.85 -1.93 -24.84
N ALA A 356 -16.76 -1.16 -24.80
CA ALA A 356 -16.37 -0.23 -25.86
C ALA A 356 -15.49 -0.87 -26.96
N LEU A 357 -15.21 -2.16 -26.87
CA LEU A 357 -14.40 -2.87 -27.87
C LEU A 357 -15.21 -3.21 -29.12
N THR A 358 -14.66 -2.92 -30.29
CA THR A 358 -15.22 -3.31 -31.60
C THR A 358 -14.15 -3.79 -32.57
N ALA A 359 -14.54 -4.05 -33.83
CA ALA A 359 -13.58 -4.41 -34.87
C ALA A 359 -12.56 -3.30 -35.09
N VAL A 360 -11.30 -3.69 -35.32
CA VAL A 360 -10.17 -2.76 -35.48
C VAL A 360 -10.38 -1.88 -36.73
N PRO A 361 -10.30 -0.53 -36.60
CA PRO A 361 -10.45 0.38 -37.73
C PRO A 361 -9.34 0.17 -38.77
N GLU A 362 -9.59 0.55 -40.01
CA GLU A 362 -8.60 0.43 -41.09
C GLU A 362 -7.89 1.75 -41.30
N PHE A 363 -6.55 1.70 -41.33
CA PHE A 363 -5.70 2.83 -41.64
C PHE A 363 -4.89 2.51 -42.90
N ASP A 364 -5.17 3.23 -43.98
CA ASP A 364 -4.49 3.07 -45.26
C ASP A 364 -3.07 3.65 -45.24
N TRP A 365 -2.81 4.59 -44.33
CA TRP A 365 -1.50 5.17 -44.10
C TRP A 365 -0.58 4.26 -43.27
N LEU A 366 -1.10 3.35 -42.44
CA LEU A 366 -0.29 2.56 -41.52
C LEU A 366 0.73 1.69 -42.28
N PRO A 367 2.04 1.81 -42.00
CA PRO A 367 3.07 1.08 -42.75
C PRO A 367 2.98 -0.43 -42.53
N LYS A 368 3.39 -1.21 -43.56
CA LYS A 368 3.52 -2.66 -43.41
C LYS A 368 4.71 -2.97 -42.50
N GLY A 369 4.46 -3.65 -41.39
CA GLY A 369 5.51 -4.02 -40.45
C GLY A 369 4.91 -4.52 -39.15
N LYS A 370 5.79 -4.74 -38.17
CA LYS A 370 5.38 -5.00 -36.79
C LYS A 370 5.67 -3.78 -35.95
N PHE A 371 4.65 -3.30 -35.24
CA PHE A 371 4.74 -2.14 -34.37
C PHE A 371 4.09 -2.52 -33.04
N PRO A 372 4.85 -2.68 -31.93
CA PRO A 372 4.34 -3.26 -30.68
C PRO A 372 3.04 -2.64 -30.15
N GLY A 373 2.88 -1.31 -30.23
CA GLY A 373 1.66 -0.60 -29.83
C GLY A 373 0.49 -0.68 -30.82
N PHE A 374 0.70 -1.21 -32.03
CA PHE A 374 -0.31 -1.36 -33.08
C PHE A 374 -0.63 -2.84 -33.38
N ARG A 375 -0.36 -3.73 -32.42
CA ARG A 375 -0.60 -5.18 -32.52
C ARG A 375 -1.99 -5.53 -33.06
N ASP A 376 -3.01 -4.76 -32.68
CA ASP A 376 -4.40 -5.00 -33.09
C ASP A 376 -4.60 -4.87 -34.61
N TRP A 377 -3.83 -4.01 -35.28
CA TRP A 377 -3.86 -3.82 -36.73
C TRP A 377 -3.08 -4.91 -37.49
N GLU A 378 -2.17 -5.64 -36.83
CA GLU A 378 -1.42 -6.74 -37.45
C GLU A 378 -2.31 -7.95 -37.76
N ASP A 379 -3.27 -8.25 -36.88
CA ASP A 379 -4.26 -9.33 -37.05
C ASP A 379 -5.66 -8.89 -36.62
N ARG A 380 -6.28 -8.07 -37.48
CA ARG A 380 -7.64 -7.52 -37.29
C ARG A 380 -8.73 -8.59 -37.17
N SER A 381 -8.45 -9.84 -37.56
CA SER A 381 -9.41 -10.95 -37.47
C SER A 381 -9.46 -11.57 -36.08
N ARG A 382 -8.37 -11.40 -35.31
CA ARG A 382 -8.17 -11.98 -33.99
C ARG A 382 -8.46 -11.00 -32.87
N TYR A 383 -8.15 -9.72 -33.07
CA TYR A 383 -8.24 -8.71 -32.03
C TYR A 383 -9.46 -7.79 -32.18
N SER A 384 -9.89 -7.23 -31.06
CA SER A 384 -10.83 -6.11 -30.99
C SER A 384 -10.10 -4.91 -30.42
N HIS A 385 -10.55 -3.70 -30.75
CA HIS A 385 -9.91 -2.46 -30.35
C HIS A 385 -10.91 -1.50 -29.72
N TYR A 386 -10.43 -0.63 -28.83
CA TYR A 386 -11.26 0.40 -28.22
C TYR A 386 -11.83 1.34 -29.29
N ASN A 387 -13.13 1.62 -29.19
CA ASN A 387 -13.81 2.53 -30.09
C ASN A 387 -14.57 3.59 -29.30
N SER A 388 -14.09 4.82 -29.40
CA SER A 388 -14.62 5.98 -28.67
C SER A 388 -16.07 6.34 -29.05
N THR A 389 -16.57 5.88 -30.19
CA THR A 389 -17.99 6.08 -30.58
C THR A 389 -18.94 5.07 -29.93
N GLU A 390 -18.40 3.96 -29.44
CA GLU A 390 -19.12 2.85 -28.82
C GLU A 390 -19.00 2.89 -27.29
N ASP A 391 -18.12 3.73 -26.77
CA ASP A 391 -17.98 4.04 -25.35
C ASP A 391 -19.11 4.98 -24.87
N PRO A 392 -20.04 4.52 -24.01
CA PRO A 392 -21.11 5.34 -23.47
C PRO A 392 -20.65 6.46 -22.53
N LEU A 393 -19.42 6.39 -22.01
CA LEU A 393 -18.83 7.40 -21.11
C LEU A 393 -18.01 8.47 -21.85
N HIS A 394 -17.62 8.20 -23.10
CA HIS A 394 -16.74 9.09 -23.85
C HIS A 394 -17.44 10.39 -24.28
N ILE A 395 -16.74 11.51 -24.11
CA ILE A 395 -17.14 12.83 -24.58
C ILE A 395 -15.95 13.47 -25.31
N SER A 396 -16.10 13.73 -26.61
CA SER A 396 -15.07 14.41 -27.39
C SER A 396 -15.34 15.92 -27.50
N ASN A 397 -14.28 16.73 -27.34
CA ASN A 397 -14.30 18.16 -27.64
C ASN A 397 -13.60 18.54 -28.95
N LEU A 398 -13.21 17.58 -29.78
CA LEU A 398 -12.50 17.85 -31.04
C LEU A 398 -13.34 18.69 -32.03
N GLY A 399 -14.67 18.65 -31.91
CA GLY A 399 -15.59 19.52 -32.66
C GLY A 399 -15.69 20.95 -32.15
N LYS A 400 -14.98 21.33 -31.08
CA LYS A 400 -14.87 22.70 -30.57
C LYS A 400 -13.63 23.39 -31.12
N ASP A 401 -13.70 24.70 -31.30
CA ASP A 401 -12.52 25.49 -31.67
C ASP A 401 -11.44 25.47 -30.59
N ILE A 402 -10.18 25.59 -31.01
CA ILE A 402 -9.04 25.84 -30.11
C ILE A 402 -9.27 27.16 -29.37
N LEU A 403 -8.89 27.20 -28.09
CA LEU A 403 -9.00 28.41 -27.26
C LEU A 403 -8.30 29.59 -27.93
N LYS A 404 -8.98 30.73 -28.04
CA LYS A 404 -8.54 31.88 -28.87
C LYS A 404 -7.07 32.31 -28.63
N PRO A 405 -6.57 32.43 -27.39
CA PRO A 405 -5.17 32.83 -27.18
C PRO A 405 -4.16 31.80 -27.70
N ILE A 406 -4.46 30.51 -27.52
CA ILE A 406 -3.63 29.41 -28.02
C ILE A 406 -3.67 29.41 -29.54
N LYS A 407 -4.88 29.49 -30.13
CA LYS A 407 -5.07 29.54 -31.58
C LYS A 407 -4.27 30.68 -32.21
N ALA A 408 -4.30 31.88 -31.64
CA ALA A 408 -3.53 33.01 -32.15
C ALA A 408 -2.01 32.77 -32.14
N ALA A 409 -1.49 32.07 -31.13
CA ALA A 409 -0.07 31.70 -31.05
C ALA A 409 0.31 30.59 -32.04
N LEU A 410 -0.57 29.61 -32.25
CA LEU A 410 -0.36 28.56 -33.25
C LEU A 410 -0.43 29.12 -34.68
N ASP A 411 -1.43 29.96 -34.96
CA ASP A 411 -1.65 30.61 -36.26
C ASP A 411 -0.52 31.61 -36.62
N SER A 412 0.28 32.09 -35.65
CA SER A 412 1.44 32.95 -35.94
C SER A 412 2.59 32.19 -36.59
N GLY A 413 2.62 30.86 -36.44
CA GLY A 413 3.70 30.00 -36.91
C GLY A 413 4.95 30.00 -36.02
N ASP A 414 4.96 30.77 -34.93
CA ASP A 414 6.13 30.88 -34.03
C ASP A 414 6.27 29.68 -33.07
N VAL A 415 5.17 28.97 -32.81
CA VAL A 415 5.18 27.79 -31.93
C VAL A 415 5.63 26.59 -32.75
N LYS A 416 6.90 26.23 -32.65
CA LYS A 416 7.48 25.01 -33.24
C LYS A 416 7.86 24.03 -32.13
N ILE A 417 7.50 22.75 -32.30
CA ILE A 417 7.71 21.71 -31.30
C ILE A 417 8.58 20.63 -31.94
N LYS A 418 9.90 20.78 -31.78
CA LYS A 418 10.91 19.84 -32.25
C LYS A 418 11.17 18.74 -31.23
N HIS A 419 11.33 19.11 -29.95
CA HIS A 419 11.51 18.18 -28.83
C HIS A 419 10.36 18.27 -27.82
N ILE A 420 10.18 17.21 -27.06
CA ILE A 420 9.20 17.11 -25.99
C ILE A 420 9.86 16.48 -24.76
N PHE A 421 9.74 17.15 -23.62
CA PHE A 421 10.11 16.61 -22.32
C PHE A 421 8.85 16.41 -21.48
N LEU A 422 8.64 15.20 -20.99
CA LEU A 422 7.53 14.83 -20.13
C LEU A 422 8.05 14.50 -18.72
N PHE A 423 7.88 15.42 -17.78
CA PHE A 423 8.23 15.23 -16.38
C PHE A 423 7.06 14.61 -15.63
N LYS A 424 7.33 13.45 -15.05
CA LYS A 424 6.48 12.81 -14.07
C LYS A 424 7.06 13.08 -12.68
N MET A 425 6.42 13.97 -11.94
CA MET A 425 6.92 14.46 -10.67
C MET A 425 6.39 13.57 -9.54
N GLU A 426 7.29 12.78 -8.98
CA GLU A 426 7.02 11.81 -7.91
C GLU A 426 6.43 12.48 -6.67
N SER A 427 5.38 11.90 -6.10
CA SER A 427 4.75 12.32 -4.85
C SER A 427 4.45 13.84 -4.76
N THR A 428 4.21 14.50 -5.90
CA THR A 428 4.10 15.97 -5.99
C THR A 428 2.65 16.44 -6.02
N ARG A 429 2.24 17.11 -4.92
CA ARG A 429 0.91 17.74 -4.78
C ARG A 429 0.77 19.00 -5.64
N TYR A 430 -0.48 19.32 -5.98
CA TYR A 430 -0.79 20.58 -6.68
C TYR A 430 -0.39 21.86 -5.90
N ASP A 431 -0.49 21.86 -4.57
CA ASP A 431 -0.23 23.04 -3.73
C ASP A 431 1.24 23.25 -3.34
N VAL A 432 2.17 22.48 -3.93
CA VAL A 432 3.63 22.68 -3.84
C VAL A 432 4.29 23.01 -5.18
N PHE A 433 3.52 23.09 -6.27
CA PHE A 433 4.04 23.39 -7.60
C PHE A 433 3.24 24.52 -8.27
N PRO A 434 3.39 25.79 -7.81
CA PRO A 434 4.26 26.25 -6.73
C PRO A 434 3.59 26.22 -5.34
N LEU A 435 4.42 26.33 -4.29
CA LEU A 435 3.94 26.63 -2.94
C LEU A 435 3.31 28.04 -2.93
N ARG A 436 2.10 28.14 -2.35
CA ARG A 436 1.32 29.38 -2.32
C ARG A 436 0.88 29.72 -0.90
N ASN A 437 0.79 31.01 -0.59
CA ASN A 437 0.42 31.50 0.74
C ASN A 437 -1.09 31.50 1.05
N ASN A 438 -1.91 30.99 0.14
CA ASN A 438 -3.37 30.92 0.26
C ASN A 438 -3.89 29.48 0.13
N THR A 439 -3.06 28.48 0.43
CA THR A 439 -3.40 27.06 0.36
C THR A 439 -3.46 26.43 1.75
N TYR A 440 -4.09 25.25 1.82
CA TYR A 440 -4.14 24.46 3.05
C TYR A 440 -2.75 24.12 3.61
N LEU A 441 -1.79 23.84 2.73
CA LEU A 441 -0.41 23.58 3.14
C LEU A 441 0.22 24.79 3.83
N TRP A 442 -0.03 26.01 3.35
CA TRP A 442 0.41 27.22 4.05
C TRP A 442 -0.25 27.36 5.43
N ASP A 443 -1.55 27.13 5.54
CA ASP A 443 -2.24 27.12 6.85
C ASP A 443 -1.61 26.08 7.80
N ARG A 444 -1.17 24.94 7.26
CA ARG A 444 -0.49 23.88 8.03
C ARG A 444 0.90 24.29 8.49
N ILE A 445 1.65 25.03 7.67
CA ILE A 445 2.94 25.66 8.02
C ILE A 445 2.70 26.68 9.13
N GLN A 446 1.76 27.62 8.98
CA GLN A 446 1.45 28.62 9.99
C GLN A 446 1.09 27.99 11.33
N LYS A 447 0.17 27.01 11.35
CA LYS A 447 -0.27 26.30 12.57
C LYS A 447 0.86 25.57 13.32
N SER A 448 2.00 25.33 12.69
CA SER A 448 3.14 24.67 13.34
C SER A 448 3.94 25.57 14.29
N TYR A 449 3.75 26.90 14.22
CA TYR A 449 4.43 27.88 15.06
C TYR A 449 3.55 28.37 16.23
N LYS A 450 4.19 28.77 17.34
CA LYS A 450 3.56 29.02 18.66
C LYS A 450 2.41 30.03 18.64
N ASP A 451 2.46 31.01 17.74
CA ASP A 451 1.46 32.08 17.61
C ASP A 451 0.72 32.02 16.26
N LYS A 452 0.87 30.92 15.53
CA LYS A 452 0.43 30.76 14.12
C LYS A 452 1.07 31.76 13.15
N GLU A 453 2.15 32.40 13.58
CA GLU A 453 2.96 33.30 12.77
C GLU A 453 4.27 32.63 12.40
N VAL A 454 4.60 32.64 11.10
CA VAL A 454 5.84 32.09 10.58
C VAL A 454 6.96 33.12 10.77
N PRO A 455 8.09 32.78 11.42
CA PRO A 455 9.22 33.69 11.57
C PRO A 455 9.71 34.25 10.24
N GLN A 456 10.19 35.50 10.21
CA GLN A 456 10.58 36.17 8.96
C GLN A 456 11.68 35.41 8.21
N ASP A 457 12.67 34.86 8.91
CA ASP A 457 13.75 34.07 8.32
C ASP A 457 13.25 32.75 7.70
N VAL A 458 12.17 32.18 8.21
CA VAL A 458 11.49 31.02 7.61
C VAL A 458 10.70 31.46 6.40
N GLN A 459 9.98 32.59 6.47
CA GLN A 459 9.28 33.15 5.31
C GLN A 459 10.24 33.41 4.16
N ASP A 460 11.42 33.99 4.41
CA ASP A 460 12.43 34.27 3.39
C ASP A 460 12.93 33.00 2.68
N ARG A 461 13.01 31.88 3.41
CA ARG A 461 13.33 30.55 2.85
C ARG A 461 12.17 29.99 2.02
N LEU A 462 10.94 30.06 2.54
CA LEU A 462 9.73 29.59 1.85
C LEU A 462 9.44 30.37 0.57
N VAL A 463 9.72 31.68 0.55
CA VAL A 463 9.59 32.52 -0.64
C VAL A 463 10.44 31.96 -1.78
N ASN A 464 11.63 31.44 -1.52
CA ASN A 464 12.52 30.95 -2.57
C ASN A 464 12.41 29.45 -2.84
N LEU A 465 11.53 28.72 -2.14
CA LEU A 465 11.46 27.26 -2.19
C LEU A 465 11.04 26.71 -3.56
N THR A 466 10.06 27.36 -4.21
CA THR A 466 9.44 26.87 -5.47
C THR A 466 9.41 27.96 -6.55
N ARG A 467 10.52 28.69 -6.70
CA ARG A 467 10.63 29.84 -7.61
C ARG A 467 10.56 29.41 -9.07
N THR A 468 11.12 28.25 -9.41
CA THR A 468 11.09 27.72 -10.78
C THR A 468 9.69 27.24 -11.14
N ALA A 469 8.99 26.59 -10.21
CA ALA A 469 7.59 26.22 -10.38
C ALA A 469 6.69 27.45 -10.66
N GLU A 470 6.91 28.59 -9.99
CA GLU A 470 6.20 29.84 -10.32
C GLU A 470 6.49 30.31 -11.75
N ARG A 471 7.76 30.23 -12.18
CA ARG A 471 8.17 30.58 -13.54
C ARG A 471 7.49 29.69 -14.58
N ILE A 472 7.54 28.36 -14.40
CA ILE A 472 7.00 27.39 -15.36
C ILE A 472 5.47 27.46 -15.43
N THR A 473 4.80 27.49 -14.28
CA THR A 473 3.33 27.52 -14.22
C THR A 473 2.75 28.89 -14.56
N GLY A 474 3.54 29.96 -14.40
CA GLY A 474 3.04 31.34 -14.45
C GLY A 474 2.05 31.69 -13.32
N SER A 475 1.98 30.86 -12.28
CA SER A 475 1.14 31.11 -11.09
C SER A 475 1.93 31.89 -10.04
N HIS A 476 1.31 32.92 -9.48
CA HIS A 476 1.89 33.68 -8.38
C HIS A 476 1.79 32.91 -7.06
N SER A 477 2.89 32.85 -6.28
CA SER A 477 2.84 32.28 -4.92
C SER A 477 2.09 33.13 -3.90
N GLY A 478 1.96 34.42 -4.17
CA GLY A 478 1.45 35.41 -3.21
C GLY A 478 2.48 35.88 -2.19
N PHE A 479 3.68 35.31 -2.16
CA PHE A 479 4.78 35.79 -1.32
C PHE A 479 5.31 37.14 -1.82
N HIS A 480 5.64 38.05 -0.90
CA HIS A 480 6.22 39.34 -1.25
C HIS A 480 7.67 39.16 -1.72
N ARG A 481 7.99 39.66 -2.92
CA ARG A 481 9.33 39.61 -3.52
C ARG A 481 9.70 40.99 -4.06
N ASN A 482 11.00 41.30 -4.01
CA ASN A 482 11.54 42.53 -4.62
C ASN A 482 11.62 42.43 -6.16
N GLU A 483 11.58 41.21 -6.71
CA GLU A 483 11.67 40.92 -8.14
C GLU A 483 10.36 40.35 -8.70
N THR A 484 10.10 40.58 -9.98
CA THR A 484 8.98 39.98 -10.70
C THR A 484 9.48 38.76 -11.48
N ILE A 485 8.92 37.58 -11.20
CA ILE A 485 9.21 36.37 -11.96
C ILE A 485 8.53 36.48 -13.32
N LYS A 486 9.32 36.46 -14.40
CA LYS A 486 8.78 36.40 -15.76
C LYS A 486 8.27 34.99 -16.04
N PRO A 487 6.97 34.79 -16.36
CA PRO A 487 6.45 33.48 -16.73
C PRO A 487 7.19 32.90 -17.94
N TYR A 488 7.37 31.58 -17.96
CA TYR A 488 8.00 30.87 -19.07
C TYR A 488 7.13 30.96 -20.32
N GLY A 489 5.82 30.71 -20.18
CA GLY A 489 4.86 30.59 -21.29
C GLY A 489 4.24 29.20 -21.26
N GLY A 490 2.92 29.09 -21.49
CA GLY A 490 2.23 27.81 -21.42
C GLY A 490 0.86 27.80 -20.74
N ILE A 491 0.28 26.61 -20.66
CA ILE A 491 -1.06 26.35 -20.15
C ILE A 491 -0.93 25.61 -18.82
N ASN A 492 -1.36 26.24 -17.72
CA ASN A 492 -1.39 25.64 -16.39
C ASN A 492 -2.83 25.26 -16.00
N MET A 493 -3.01 24.05 -15.50
CA MET A 493 -4.30 23.49 -15.09
C MET A 493 -4.42 23.46 -13.56
N HIS A 494 -5.39 24.20 -13.01
CA HIS A 494 -5.61 24.28 -11.56
C HIS A 494 -6.38 23.08 -10.98
N ASN A 495 -7.08 22.30 -11.81
CA ASN A 495 -8.01 21.26 -11.40
C ASN A 495 -7.68 19.94 -12.13
N SER A 496 -6.46 19.44 -11.93
CA SER A 496 -5.91 18.27 -12.61
C SER A 496 -5.74 17.07 -11.68
N TYR A 497 -6.09 15.88 -12.16
CA TYR A 497 -6.05 14.64 -11.38
C TYR A 497 -5.23 13.57 -12.08
N THR A 498 -4.60 12.70 -11.29
CA THR A 498 -3.91 11.53 -11.83
C THR A 498 -4.89 10.40 -12.21
N GLY A 499 -4.58 9.65 -13.26
CA GLY A 499 -5.28 8.40 -13.63
C GLY A 499 -4.92 7.21 -12.72
N GLY A 500 -3.82 7.30 -11.95
CA GLY A 500 -3.47 6.31 -10.93
C GLY A 500 -2.70 6.92 -9.77
N THR A 501 -2.97 6.52 -8.53
CA THR A 501 -2.18 6.97 -7.36
C THR A 501 -0.99 6.04 -7.05
N PHE A 502 -0.76 5.03 -7.89
CA PHE A 502 0.46 4.24 -7.92
C PHE A 502 1.35 4.72 -9.07
N THR A 503 2.62 5.05 -8.80
CA THR A 503 3.55 5.70 -9.73
C THR A 503 3.55 5.05 -11.12
N LEU A 504 3.69 3.72 -11.19
CA LEU A 504 3.79 3.00 -12.47
C LEU A 504 2.49 3.08 -13.31
N LYS A 505 1.34 2.91 -12.66
CA LYS A 505 0.01 3.10 -13.29
C LYS A 505 -0.17 4.53 -13.77
N SER A 506 0.32 5.49 -12.98
CA SER A 506 0.26 6.91 -13.32
C SER A 506 1.13 7.28 -14.53
N ILE A 507 2.31 6.65 -14.67
CA ILE A 507 3.18 6.83 -15.83
C ILE A 507 2.51 6.30 -17.10
N GLU A 508 1.89 5.12 -17.04
CA GLU A 508 1.13 4.56 -18.16
C GLU A 508 -0.03 5.50 -18.54
N ALA A 509 -0.83 5.94 -17.56
CA ALA A 509 -1.96 6.84 -17.82
C ALA A 509 -1.54 8.11 -18.56
N THR A 510 -0.40 8.68 -18.18
CA THR A 510 0.16 9.87 -18.81
C THR A 510 0.76 9.59 -20.19
N THR A 511 1.61 8.56 -20.29
CA THR A 511 2.41 8.27 -21.50
C THR A 511 1.58 7.62 -22.60
N CYS A 512 0.53 6.89 -22.22
CA CYS A 512 -0.34 6.15 -23.13
C CYS A 512 -1.72 6.77 -23.31
N GLY A 513 -2.12 7.74 -22.47
CA GLY A 513 -3.43 8.37 -22.58
C GLY A 513 -4.59 7.38 -22.34
N VAL A 514 -4.35 6.36 -21.52
CA VAL A 514 -5.28 5.27 -21.18
C VAL A 514 -5.57 5.28 -19.69
N GLU A 515 -6.70 4.67 -19.31
CA GLU A 515 -7.00 4.43 -17.91
C GLU A 515 -6.31 3.13 -17.44
N PRO A 516 -5.53 3.12 -16.35
CA PRO A 516 -4.71 1.96 -15.96
C PRO A 516 -5.52 0.70 -15.64
N LEU A 517 -4.85 -0.46 -15.65
CA LEU A 517 -5.49 -1.74 -15.31
C LEU A 517 -5.90 -1.77 -13.84
N VAL A 518 -7.19 -2.06 -13.61
CA VAL A 518 -7.79 -2.22 -12.28
C VAL A 518 -7.41 -3.58 -11.68
N VAL A 519 -6.16 -3.69 -11.26
CA VAL A 519 -5.57 -4.84 -10.57
C VAL A 519 -4.52 -4.33 -9.58
N ASP A 520 -4.28 -5.14 -8.55
CA ASP A 520 -3.29 -4.85 -7.53
C ASP A 520 -1.89 -4.90 -8.12
N PHE A 521 -1.05 -3.88 -7.86
CA PHE A 521 0.32 -3.74 -8.38
C PHE A 521 0.39 -3.58 -9.92
N ASN A 522 1.61 -3.41 -10.42
CA ASN A 522 1.90 -3.31 -11.85
C ASN A 522 1.77 -4.67 -12.53
N HIS A 523 0.82 -4.75 -13.46
CA HIS A 523 0.58 -5.93 -14.30
C HIS A 523 0.30 -5.54 -15.76
N GLU A 524 0.36 -4.25 -16.08
CA GLU A 524 0.03 -3.73 -17.40
C GLU A 524 0.98 -4.28 -18.47
N TYR A 525 2.24 -4.49 -18.12
CA TYR A 525 3.23 -5.15 -18.99
C TYR A 525 2.91 -6.61 -19.33
N GLU A 526 2.05 -7.28 -18.57
CA GLU A 526 1.59 -8.66 -18.82
C GLU A 526 0.35 -8.72 -19.73
N HIS A 527 -0.26 -7.57 -19.96
CA HIS A 527 -1.57 -7.40 -20.58
C HIS A 527 -1.50 -6.51 -21.82
N HIS A 528 -2.63 -6.40 -22.52
CA HIS A 528 -2.72 -5.56 -23.71
C HIS A 528 -2.96 -4.10 -23.32
N ILE A 529 -1.95 -3.24 -23.44
CA ILE A 529 -2.15 -1.79 -23.37
C ILE A 529 -2.94 -1.39 -24.62
N TYR A 530 -4.24 -1.15 -24.44
CA TYR A 530 -5.24 -1.16 -25.51
C TYR A 530 -5.22 0.05 -26.44
N GLN A 531 -4.30 1.00 -26.24
CA GLN A 531 -3.99 2.08 -27.16
C GLN A 531 -2.48 2.22 -27.34
N PRO A 532 -2.01 2.64 -28.54
CA PRO A 532 -0.61 2.98 -28.72
C PRO A 532 -0.17 4.10 -27.78
N CYS A 533 0.86 3.86 -26.98
CA CYS A 533 1.51 4.91 -26.20
C CYS A 533 2.27 5.92 -27.07
N MET A 534 2.62 7.09 -26.51
CA MET A 534 3.36 8.12 -27.24
C MET A 534 4.64 7.58 -27.92
N PRO A 535 5.52 6.79 -27.26
CA PRO A 535 6.68 6.19 -27.94
C PRO A 535 6.31 5.33 -29.15
N HIS A 536 5.23 4.54 -29.07
CA HIS A 536 4.75 3.73 -30.19
C HIS A 536 4.27 4.58 -31.36
N ILE A 537 3.52 5.65 -31.09
CA ILE A 537 3.05 6.58 -32.12
C ILE A 537 4.24 7.22 -32.81
N LEU A 538 5.19 7.74 -32.03
CA LEU A 538 6.36 8.44 -32.56
C LEU A 538 7.26 7.50 -33.37
N ASP A 539 7.52 6.27 -32.89
CA ASP A 539 8.26 5.26 -33.66
C ASP A 539 7.55 4.90 -34.98
N MET A 540 6.21 4.83 -34.97
CA MET A 540 5.42 4.58 -36.18
C MET A 540 5.53 5.74 -37.18
N LEU A 541 5.43 7.00 -36.71
CA LEU A 541 5.60 8.18 -37.57
C LEU A 541 7.00 8.23 -38.19
N SER A 542 8.03 7.94 -37.38
CA SER A 542 9.43 7.87 -37.83
C SER A 542 9.69 6.83 -38.91
N ALA A 543 8.89 5.76 -38.99
CA ALA A 543 9.07 4.73 -40.02
C ALA A 543 8.81 5.24 -41.44
N THR A 544 8.12 6.37 -41.58
CA THR A 544 7.72 6.98 -42.86
C THR A 544 8.39 8.31 -43.16
N THR A 545 8.85 9.02 -42.13
CA THR A 545 9.38 10.39 -42.22
C THR A 545 10.88 10.42 -41.91
N ASN A 546 11.64 9.42 -42.37
CA ASN A 546 13.06 9.28 -42.02
C ASN A 546 13.96 9.89 -43.10
N ASP A 547 14.03 11.23 -43.17
CA ASP A 547 15.06 11.93 -43.95
C ASP A 547 15.99 12.74 -43.05
N SER A 548 16.96 12.03 -42.45
CA SER A 548 18.02 12.64 -41.64
C SER A 548 18.94 13.59 -42.42
N LYS A 549 18.71 13.81 -43.73
CA LYS A 549 19.44 14.79 -44.55
C LYS A 549 18.65 16.07 -44.81
N SER A 550 17.37 16.11 -44.45
CA SER A 550 16.55 17.31 -44.55
C SER A 550 16.99 18.35 -43.50
N ASP A 551 16.97 19.62 -43.88
CA ASP A 551 17.15 20.74 -42.94
C ASP A 551 15.83 21.08 -42.20
N ASP A 552 14.70 20.53 -42.64
CA ASP A 552 13.40 20.67 -41.97
C ASP A 552 13.26 19.59 -40.89
N PHE A 553 13.14 20.03 -39.63
CA PHE A 553 13.02 19.11 -38.50
C PHE A 553 11.73 18.29 -38.53
N THR A 554 10.72 18.68 -39.32
CA THR A 554 9.49 17.89 -39.46
C THR A 554 9.72 16.56 -40.19
N ASP A 555 10.79 16.46 -40.98
CA ASP A 555 11.26 15.24 -41.66
C ASP A 555 12.25 14.42 -40.82
N TRP A 556 12.51 14.82 -39.57
CA TRP A 556 13.45 14.13 -38.69
C TRP A 556 12.73 13.02 -37.91
N PRO A 557 13.31 11.82 -37.79
CA PRO A 557 12.73 10.75 -37.00
C PRO A 557 12.73 11.11 -35.51
N TRP A 558 11.71 10.64 -34.79
CA TRP A 558 11.65 10.70 -33.34
C TRP A 558 12.49 9.62 -32.67
N ARG A 559 13.07 10.01 -31.53
CA ARG A 559 13.76 9.15 -30.59
C ARG A 559 13.11 9.25 -29.21
N PRO A 560 12.24 8.29 -28.87
CA PRO A 560 11.72 8.14 -27.51
C PRO A 560 12.83 7.69 -26.54
N ALA A 561 12.89 8.33 -25.38
CA ALA A 561 13.83 8.05 -24.30
C ALA A 561 13.14 8.12 -22.93
N PHE A 562 13.62 7.33 -21.97
CA PHE A 562 13.15 7.36 -20.59
C PHE A 562 14.33 7.53 -19.66
N MET A 563 14.29 8.47 -18.72
CA MET A 563 15.41 8.70 -17.80
C MET A 563 14.93 8.92 -16.38
N GLN A 564 15.56 8.24 -15.43
CA GLN A 564 15.33 8.45 -14.01
C GLN A 564 16.63 8.20 -13.23
N SER A 565 16.85 8.90 -12.13
CA SER A 565 18.04 8.73 -11.30
C SER A 565 17.84 7.68 -10.20
N ILE A 566 16.72 6.96 -10.25
CA ILE A 566 16.30 5.93 -9.30
C ILE A 566 16.16 4.56 -9.96
N THR A 567 16.05 3.52 -9.14
CA THR A 567 15.85 2.13 -9.59
C THR A 567 14.54 1.95 -10.36
N ASP A 568 14.59 1.16 -11.44
CA ASP A 568 13.42 0.66 -12.17
C ASP A 568 13.09 -0.80 -11.82
N SER A 569 13.78 -1.38 -10.84
CA SER A 569 13.54 -2.78 -10.42
C SER A 569 12.28 -2.95 -9.58
N TYR A 570 11.76 -1.85 -9.02
CA TYR A 570 10.56 -1.88 -8.17
C TYR A 570 9.33 -2.27 -8.99
N ASP A 571 8.62 -3.29 -8.52
CA ASP A 571 7.36 -3.78 -9.08
C ASP A 571 7.36 -3.90 -10.62
N HIS A 572 8.47 -4.40 -11.17
CA HIS A 572 8.62 -4.69 -12.61
C HIS A 572 8.51 -3.47 -13.55
N GLN A 573 8.94 -2.28 -13.12
CA GLN A 573 9.03 -1.12 -14.02
C GLN A 573 9.98 -1.39 -15.21
N ASP A 574 11.03 -2.18 -15.02
CA ASP A 574 11.94 -2.70 -16.05
C ASP A 574 11.21 -3.39 -17.22
N ARG A 575 10.01 -3.93 -16.97
CA ARG A 575 9.15 -4.56 -17.99
C ARG A 575 8.07 -3.63 -18.52
N LEU A 576 7.56 -2.73 -17.68
CA LEU A 576 6.55 -1.74 -18.08
C LEU A 576 7.12 -0.71 -19.06
N THR A 577 8.33 -0.21 -18.80
CA THR A 577 8.96 0.83 -19.63
C THR A 577 9.12 0.38 -21.09
N PRO A 578 9.64 -0.83 -21.38
CA PRO A 578 9.61 -1.39 -22.74
C PRO A 578 8.21 -1.66 -23.29
N ALA A 579 7.26 -2.10 -22.45
CA ALA A 579 5.88 -2.35 -22.89
C ALA A 579 5.17 -1.05 -23.35
N MET A 580 5.57 0.11 -22.84
CA MET A 580 5.10 1.42 -23.31
C MET A 580 5.81 1.92 -24.58
N GLY A 581 6.81 1.17 -25.08
CA GLY A 581 7.51 1.45 -26.33
C GLY A 581 8.86 2.17 -26.19
N PHE A 582 9.36 2.35 -24.96
CA PHE A 582 10.72 2.86 -24.77
C PHE A 582 11.76 1.76 -25.02
N LYS A 583 12.79 2.07 -25.81
CA LYS A 583 13.83 1.11 -26.12
C LYS A 583 14.87 1.07 -24.98
N PRO A 584 15.35 -0.12 -24.55
CA PRO A 584 16.34 -0.22 -23.48
C PRO A 584 17.60 0.63 -23.72
N GLU A 585 18.07 0.74 -24.96
CA GLU A 585 19.24 1.56 -25.33
C GLU A 585 19.04 3.08 -25.19
N ASN A 586 17.79 3.54 -25.02
CA ASN A 586 17.45 4.94 -24.75
C ASN A 586 16.89 5.14 -23.33
N THR A 587 17.13 4.16 -22.45
CA THR A 587 16.68 4.20 -21.06
C THR A 587 17.87 4.41 -20.13
N VAL A 588 17.76 5.37 -19.21
CA VAL A 588 18.76 5.64 -18.17
C VAL A 588 18.12 5.45 -16.80
N THR A 589 18.71 4.59 -15.98
CA THR A 589 18.29 4.27 -14.60
C THR A 589 19.50 4.26 -13.67
N VAL A 590 19.28 4.13 -12.36
CA VAL A 590 20.39 3.98 -11.40
C VAL A 590 21.26 2.77 -11.73
N GLU A 591 20.68 1.66 -12.21
CA GLU A 591 21.40 0.45 -12.59
C GLU A 591 22.34 0.72 -13.77
N SER A 592 21.88 1.43 -14.80
CA SER A 592 22.73 1.77 -15.95
C SER A 592 23.82 2.78 -15.59
N ILE A 593 23.52 3.73 -14.69
CA ILE A 593 24.49 4.73 -14.21
C ILE A 593 25.59 4.02 -13.40
N ASP A 594 25.20 3.14 -12.48
CA ASP A 594 26.14 2.33 -11.69
C ASP A 594 27.05 1.49 -12.58
N GLU A 595 26.50 0.84 -13.62
CA GLU A 595 27.27 0.04 -14.57
C GLU A 595 28.26 0.91 -15.38
N GLN A 596 27.80 2.05 -15.89
CA GLN A 596 28.61 2.98 -16.67
C GLN A 596 29.79 3.54 -15.87
N HIS A 597 29.58 3.87 -14.60
CA HIS A 597 30.58 4.51 -13.75
C HIS A 597 31.28 3.56 -12.76
N ALA A 598 31.07 2.24 -12.88
CA ALA A 598 31.65 1.24 -11.97
C ALA A 598 33.18 1.33 -11.78
N ASN A 599 33.90 1.83 -12.79
CA ASN A 599 35.35 2.01 -12.77
C ASN A 599 35.78 3.48 -13.02
N ASP A 600 34.85 4.43 -13.00
CA ASP A 600 35.11 5.83 -13.27
C ASP A 600 35.34 6.62 -11.98
N THR A 601 36.60 6.90 -11.66
CA THR A 601 36.97 7.67 -10.46
C THR A 601 36.61 9.16 -10.55
N SER A 602 36.16 9.66 -11.71
CA SER A 602 35.71 11.04 -11.88
C SER A 602 34.24 11.25 -11.52
N TRP A 603 33.46 10.17 -11.43
CA TRP A 603 32.07 10.20 -10.96
C TRP A 603 32.02 10.40 -9.45
N THR A 604 31.50 11.54 -9.02
CA THR A 604 31.45 11.95 -7.60
C THR A 604 30.02 12.08 -7.06
N ALA A 605 29.00 11.79 -7.86
CA ALA A 605 27.62 11.84 -7.38
C ALA A 605 27.40 10.74 -6.32
N GLU A 606 26.74 11.10 -5.23
CA GLU A 606 26.40 10.17 -4.15
C GLU A 606 24.89 9.88 -4.16
N LYS A 607 24.52 8.65 -3.82
CA LYS A 607 23.11 8.27 -3.68
C LYS A 607 22.54 8.90 -2.42
N PHE A 608 21.36 9.52 -2.52
CA PHE A 608 20.72 10.18 -1.38
C PHE A 608 20.03 9.17 -0.45
N ASN A 609 19.58 8.03 -1.00
CA ASN A 609 19.08 6.88 -0.23
C ASN A 609 19.10 5.60 -1.08
N PHE A 610 18.34 4.59 -0.68
CA PHE A 610 18.27 3.29 -1.36
C PHE A 610 17.59 3.34 -2.75
N TRP A 611 16.90 4.44 -3.10
CA TRP A 611 16.29 4.61 -4.41
C TRP A 611 17.29 4.97 -5.49
N GLY A 612 18.25 5.87 -5.22
CA GLY A 612 19.27 6.24 -6.19
C GLY A 612 19.93 7.60 -5.98
N TYR A 613 20.24 8.27 -7.08
CA TYR A 613 20.95 9.56 -7.11
C TYR A 613 19.98 10.75 -7.15
N PRO A 614 20.42 11.95 -6.71
CA PRO A 614 19.64 13.17 -6.93
C PRO A 614 19.35 13.38 -8.41
N ASP A 615 18.19 13.91 -8.77
CA ASP A 615 17.78 14.08 -10.17
C ASP A 615 18.77 14.94 -10.98
N SER A 616 19.47 15.88 -10.33
CA SER A 616 20.54 16.70 -10.94
C SER A 616 21.72 15.89 -11.48
N SER A 617 21.92 14.64 -11.03
CA SER A 617 22.91 13.74 -11.63
C SER A 617 22.61 13.41 -13.10
N LEU A 618 21.37 13.58 -13.55
CA LEU A 618 20.96 13.37 -14.95
C LEU A 618 21.30 14.55 -15.87
N ALA A 619 21.82 15.67 -15.35
CA ALA A 619 22.16 16.85 -16.15
C ALA A 619 23.05 16.52 -17.36
N VAL A 620 24.05 15.66 -17.15
CA VAL A 620 24.97 15.21 -18.22
C VAL A 620 24.22 14.39 -19.27
N TYR A 621 23.41 13.43 -18.84
CA TYR A 621 22.63 12.55 -19.72
C TYR A 621 21.60 13.33 -20.55
N PHE A 622 20.95 14.34 -19.95
CA PHE A 622 19.99 15.21 -20.66
C PHE A 622 20.69 16.04 -21.73
N ARG A 623 21.84 16.65 -21.40
CA ARG A 623 22.65 17.40 -22.35
C ARG A 623 23.12 16.51 -23.50
N GLU A 624 23.65 15.32 -23.19
CA GLU A 624 24.09 14.36 -24.22
C GLU A 624 22.94 13.89 -25.12
N ALA A 625 21.75 13.64 -24.57
CA ALA A 625 20.58 13.24 -25.35
C ALA A 625 20.13 14.34 -26.31
N ILE A 626 20.07 15.59 -25.85
CA ILE A 626 19.72 16.74 -26.69
C ILE A 626 20.77 16.94 -27.78
N GLU A 627 22.04 17.03 -27.41
CA GLU A 627 23.11 17.26 -28.38
C GLU A 627 23.21 16.12 -29.40
N LYS A 628 22.96 14.87 -28.98
CA LYS A 628 22.92 13.73 -29.90
C LYS A 628 21.75 13.85 -30.86
N ALA A 629 20.55 14.18 -30.38
CA ALA A 629 19.39 14.37 -31.23
C ALA A 629 19.64 15.48 -32.27
N GLU A 630 20.21 16.61 -31.86
CA GLU A 630 20.54 17.70 -32.78
C GLU A 630 21.64 17.31 -33.80
N ARG A 631 22.67 16.57 -33.37
CA ARG A 631 23.73 16.11 -34.29
C ARG A 631 23.25 15.09 -35.31
N ASP A 632 22.37 14.19 -34.90
CA ASP A 632 21.90 13.06 -35.71
C ASP A 632 20.62 13.40 -36.50
N HIS A 633 20.14 14.65 -36.42
CA HIS A 633 18.87 15.11 -37.00
C HIS A 633 17.70 14.21 -36.54
N GLU A 634 17.58 14.04 -35.22
CA GLU A 634 16.49 13.33 -34.55
C GLU A 634 15.68 14.29 -33.66
N ARG A 635 14.42 13.95 -33.41
CA ARG A 635 13.52 14.66 -32.50
C ARG A 635 13.43 13.90 -31.19
N LEU A 636 13.56 14.59 -30.06
CA LEU A 636 13.62 13.93 -28.76
C LEU A 636 12.22 13.91 -28.11
N PHE A 637 11.75 12.74 -27.70
CA PHE A 637 10.65 12.60 -26.73
C PHE A 637 11.20 11.94 -25.47
N LEU A 638 11.48 12.71 -24.44
CA LEU A 638 12.10 12.22 -23.21
C LEU A 638 11.10 12.26 -22.06
N THR A 639 10.81 11.11 -21.47
CA THR A 639 10.04 11.00 -20.23
C THR A 639 10.99 10.89 -19.03
N HIS A 640 10.78 11.70 -18.01
CA HIS A 640 11.59 11.72 -16.80
C HIS A 640 10.74 11.55 -15.54
N LEU A 641 10.98 10.47 -14.78
CA LEU A 641 10.44 10.30 -13.43
C LEU A 641 11.42 10.88 -12.42
N THR A 642 10.99 11.89 -11.67
CA THR A 642 11.81 12.47 -10.58
C THR A 642 11.82 11.52 -9.39
N GLY A 643 12.89 11.42 -8.60
CA GLY A 643 12.94 10.47 -7.48
C GLY A 643 12.90 11.07 -6.08
N ILE A 644 13.44 12.28 -5.89
CA ILE A 644 13.85 12.74 -4.56
C ILE A 644 12.71 13.04 -3.58
N THR A 645 11.51 13.26 -4.11
CA THR A 645 10.29 13.59 -3.35
C THR A 645 9.54 12.35 -2.85
N HIS A 646 10.00 11.14 -3.17
CA HIS A 646 9.49 9.91 -2.57
C HIS A 646 10.00 9.74 -1.12
N HIS A 647 9.19 9.11 -0.26
CA HIS A 647 9.60 8.76 1.11
C HIS A 647 10.86 7.84 1.08
N PRO A 648 11.89 8.05 1.94
CA PRO A 648 11.91 8.78 3.21
C PRO A 648 12.28 10.28 3.17
N TRP A 649 12.26 10.92 2.01
CA TRP A 649 12.59 12.35 1.83
C TRP A 649 13.99 12.74 2.29
N ASP A 650 14.98 11.91 1.97
CA ASP A 650 16.38 12.23 2.24
C ASP A 650 16.91 13.29 1.26
N THR A 651 17.59 14.31 1.77
CA THR A 651 18.31 15.27 0.92
C THR A 651 19.72 14.75 0.61
N PRO A 652 20.35 15.17 -0.50
CA PRO A 652 21.63 14.60 -0.94
C PRO A 652 22.76 14.73 0.11
N ASN A 653 22.72 15.80 0.92
CA ASN A 653 23.73 16.08 1.94
C ASN A 653 23.25 15.74 3.36
N GLY A 654 22.06 15.18 3.52
CA GLY A 654 21.43 14.92 4.83
C GLY A 654 21.11 16.17 5.66
N THR A 655 21.16 17.36 5.05
CA THR A 655 20.88 18.65 5.70
C THR A 655 19.46 19.12 5.40
N TYR A 656 18.79 19.68 6.40
CA TYR A 656 17.42 20.17 6.30
C TYR A 656 17.32 21.58 6.87
N GLU A 657 16.70 22.48 6.12
CA GLU A 657 16.29 23.77 6.64
C GLU A 657 14.99 23.64 7.44
N GLU A 658 14.84 24.43 8.50
CA GLU A 658 13.60 24.51 9.26
C GLU A 658 12.55 25.32 8.47
N LEU A 659 11.63 24.63 7.80
CA LEU A 659 10.49 25.17 7.05
C LEU A 659 9.16 25.00 7.82
N ILE A 660 9.15 24.14 8.84
CA ILE A 660 8.01 23.84 9.71
C ILE A 660 8.43 23.98 11.19
N GLY A 661 7.56 24.54 12.02
CA GLY A 661 7.80 24.69 13.46
C GLY A 661 7.93 23.37 14.21
N SER A 662 8.80 23.36 15.22
CA SER A 662 9.21 22.17 15.98
C SER A 662 8.21 21.64 17.02
N GLN A 663 6.99 22.21 17.11
CA GLN A 663 6.02 21.75 18.11
C GLN A 663 5.52 20.33 17.83
N THR A 664 5.76 19.44 18.79
CA THR A 664 5.22 18.08 18.81
C THR A 664 3.90 18.06 19.58
N ASN A 665 2.93 17.29 19.10
CA ASN A 665 1.73 16.98 19.90
C ASN A 665 2.10 16.04 21.07
N ALA A 666 1.18 15.84 22.02
CA ALA A 666 1.40 15.07 23.25
C ALA A 666 1.81 13.58 23.04
N PHE A 667 1.84 13.09 21.80
CA PHE A 667 2.25 11.75 21.41
C PHE A 667 3.46 11.74 20.44
N GLY A 668 4.14 12.87 20.26
CA GLY A 668 5.48 12.92 19.67
C GLY A 668 5.58 12.87 18.14
N GLY A 669 4.52 13.17 17.37
CA GLY A 669 4.56 13.06 15.90
C GLY A 669 4.16 14.31 15.10
N LYS A 670 4.76 14.44 13.91
CA LYS A 670 4.16 14.88 12.61
C LYS A 670 4.66 16.16 11.90
N ASN A 671 5.68 16.88 12.38
CA ASN A 671 6.25 18.00 11.60
C ASN A 671 7.58 17.68 10.90
N ASP A 672 8.37 16.73 11.42
CA ASP A 672 9.67 16.37 10.80
C ASP A 672 9.50 15.85 9.37
N GLY A 673 8.61 14.89 9.15
CA GLY A 673 8.33 14.37 7.80
C GLY A 673 7.88 15.45 6.82
N LEU A 674 7.00 16.36 7.26
CA LEU A 674 6.55 17.48 6.43
C LEU A 674 7.69 18.46 6.12
N ASN A 675 8.55 18.72 7.10
CA ASN A 675 9.74 19.55 6.92
C ASN A 675 10.69 18.94 5.88
N ARG A 676 10.97 17.63 6.00
CA ARG A 676 11.81 16.88 5.05
C ARG A 676 11.23 16.90 3.64
N TYR A 677 9.93 16.60 3.50
CA TYR A 677 9.23 16.66 2.23
C TYR A 677 9.38 18.05 1.56
N LEU A 678 9.11 19.15 2.29
CA LEU A 678 9.30 20.50 1.74
C LEU A 678 10.75 20.79 1.33
N ASN A 679 11.74 20.29 2.07
CA ASN A 679 13.14 20.41 1.67
C ASN A 679 13.42 19.68 0.35
N THR A 680 12.90 18.46 0.17
CA THR A 680 13.04 17.71 -1.10
C THR A 680 12.33 18.40 -2.27
N ILE A 681 11.20 19.06 -2.04
CA ILE A 681 10.54 19.92 -3.05
C ILE A 681 11.49 21.04 -3.50
N GLY A 682 12.19 21.70 -2.57
CA GLY A 682 13.18 22.71 -2.91
C GLY A 682 14.40 22.17 -3.66
N VAL A 683 14.79 20.91 -3.44
CA VAL A 683 15.85 20.25 -4.24
C VAL A 683 15.37 20.02 -5.67
N ASN A 684 14.14 19.52 -5.84
CA ASN A 684 13.56 19.25 -7.15
C ASN A 684 13.30 20.56 -7.95
N ASP A 685 12.89 21.64 -7.28
CA ASP A 685 12.70 22.96 -7.93
C ASP A 685 14.00 23.54 -8.50
N ARG A 686 15.14 23.29 -7.84
CA ARG A 686 16.48 23.64 -8.36
C ARG A 686 16.89 22.77 -9.54
N TRP A 687 16.52 21.49 -9.54
CA TRP A 687 16.72 20.61 -10.71
C TRP A 687 15.96 21.13 -11.93
N TYR A 688 14.72 21.60 -11.74
CA TYR A 688 13.97 22.22 -12.84
C TYR A 688 14.66 23.49 -13.38
N GLU A 689 15.31 24.29 -12.52
CA GLU A 689 16.07 25.46 -12.96
C GLU A 689 17.28 25.04 -13.81
N GLU A 690 18.02 24.04 -13.36
CA GLU A 690 19.15 23.46 -14.08
C GLU A 690 18.72 22.87 -15.43
N PHE A 691 17.60 22.15 -15.48
CA PHE A 691 17.01 21.66 -16.72
C PHE A 691 16.68 22.79 -17.70
N LEU A 692 16.01 23.86 -17.24
CA LEU A 692 15.74 25.01 -18.10
C LEU A 692 17.03 25.66 -18.61
N ASN A 693 18.08 25.72 -17.80
CA ASN A 693 19.40 26.22 -18.23
C ASN A 693 20.03 25.31 -19.29
N ILE A 694 19.91 23.99 -19.17
CA ILE A 694 20.38 23.04 -20.20
C ILE A 694 19.69 23.32 -21.54
N LEU A 695 18.37 23.56 -21.56
CA LEU A 695 17.65 23.87 -22.80
C LEU A 695 18.11 25.19 -23.44
N GLU A 696 18.44 26.21 -22.63
CA GLU A 696 18.95 27.50 -23.10
C GLU A 696 20.40 27.36 -23.61
N GLU A 697 21.25 26.65 -22.89
CA GLU A 697 22.66 26.38 -23.26
C GLU A 697 22.78 25.58 -24.55
N THR A 698 21.89 24.61 -24.76
CA THR A 698 21.83 23.79 -25.98
C THR A 698 21.07 24.46 -27.12
N GLY A 699 20.43 25.61 -26.88
CA GLY A 699 19.75 26.41 -27.89
C GLY A 699 18.38 25.90 -28.33
N VAL A 700 17.83 24.86 -27.69
CA VAL A 700 16.57 24.21 -28.09
C VAL A 700 15.34 24.69 -27.29
N ALA A 701 15.51 25.61 -26.34
CA ALA A 701 14.44 26.07 -25.44
C ALA A 701 13.16 26.56 -26.15
N ASN A 702 13.30 27.30 -27.25
CA ASN A 702 12.15 27.82 -28.02
C ASN A 702 11.39 26.73 -28.80
N GLU A 703 12.03 25.59 -29.06
CA GLU A 703 11.52 24.50 -29.89
C GLU A 703 11.15 23.25 -29.06
N THR A 704 11.16 23.39 -27.73
CA THR A 704 10.88 22.31 -26.79
C THR A 704 9.53 22.52 -26.10
N LEU A 705 8.66 21.51 -26.15
CA LEU A 705 7.48 21.45 -25.31
C LEU A 705 7.83 20.73 -24.01
N ILE A 706 7.65 21.40 -22.87
CA ILE A 706 7.79 20.81 -21.54
C ILE A 706 6.40 20.48 -21.03
N VAL A 707 6.15 19.24 -20.67
CA VAL A 707 4.92 18.80 -20.01
C VAL A 707 5.30 18.32 -18.62
N MET A 708 4.74 18.90 -17.57
CA MET A 708 5.01 18.47 -16.19
C MET A 708 3.72 18.14 -15.48
N THR A 709 3.67 16.97 -14.84
CA THR A 709 2.54 16.56 -14.02
C THR A 709 3.00 15.70 -12.84
N GLY A 710 2.28 15.78 -11.72
CA GLY A 710 2.50 14.83 -10.62
C GLY A 710 2.10 13.42 -11.02
N ASP A 711 2.75 12.42 -10.44
CA ASP A 711 2.26 11.04 -10.51
C ASP A 711 1.10 10.80 -9.55
N HIS A 712 1.24 11.30 -8.33
CA HIS A 712 0.25 11.39 -7.29
C HIS A 712 0.66 12.47 -6.29
N GLY A 713 -0.26 12.84 -5.40
CA GLY A 713 0.08 13.67 -4.25
C GLY A 713 0.32 12.82 -2.99
N LEU A 714 0.24 13.44 -1.82
CA LEU A 714 0.34 12.77 -0.53
C LEU A 714 -0.48 13.51 0.51
N SER A 715 -1.03 12.80 1.49
CA SER A 715 -1.92 13.36 2.52
C SER A 715 -1.22 13.74 3.83
N LEU A 716 0.12 13.75 3.85
CA LEU A 716 0.94 14.05 5.03
C LEU A 716 0.53 15.34 5.80
N PRO A 717 0.19 16.47 5.14
CA PRO A 717 -0.35 17.65 5.82
C PRO A 717 -1.70 17.41 6.52
N GLU A 718 -2.59 16.61 5.93
CA GLU A 718 -3.96 16.38 6.38
C GLU A 718 -4.04 15.32 7.50
N ASP A 719 -3.50 14.13 7.26
CA ASP A 719 -3.64 12.98 8.18
C ASP A 719 -2.29 12.42 8.68
N GLY A 720 -1.17 12.91 8.14
CA GLY A 720 0.17 12.45 8.52
C GLY A 720 0.64 11.17 7.82
N ASN A 721 -0.11 10.66 6.84
CA ASN A 721 0.29 9.48 6.08
C ASN A 721 1.35 9.83 5.02
N VAL A 722 2.28 8.90 4.82
CA VAL A 722 3.47 9.10 3.96
C VAL A 722 3.32 8.50 2.56
N THR A 723 2.20 7.83 2.28
CA THR A 723 1.91 7.12 1.04
C THR A 723 0.42 7.21 0.70
N PRO A 724 0.03 7.20 -0.60
CA PRO A 724 -1.37 7.13 -1.00
C PRO A 724 -1.98 5.71 -0.91
N TYR A 725 -1.25 4.72 -0.37
CA TYR A 725 -1.73 3.34 -0.18
C TYR A 725 -3.07 3.30 0.55
N ASP A 726 -4.11 2.77 -0.12
CA ASP A 726 -5.48 2.68 0.37
C ASP A 726 -6.05 4.01 0.97
N ASN A 727 -5.47 5.16 0.59
CA ASN A 727 -5.85 6.46 1.13
C ASN A 727 -6.66 7.29 0.12
N PRO A 728 -7.98 7.45 0.32
CA PRO A 728 -8.88 8.06 -0.65
C PRO A 728 -8.91 9.60 -0.61
N LEU A 729 -8.10 10.25 0.23
CA LEU A 729 -8.08 11.71 0.35
C LEU A 729 -7.74 12.39 -0.98
N GLU A 730 -8.49 13.41 -1.33
CA GLU A 730 -8.34 14.17 -2.59
C GLU A 730 -6.92 14.64 -2.88
N THR A 731 -6.17 14.99 -1.83
CA THR A 731 -4.80 15.48 -1.96
C THR A 731 -3.82 14.44 -2.52
N ASN A 732 -4.15 13.14 -2.48
CA ASN A 732 -3.39 12.09 -3.18
C ASN A 732 -3.62 12.08 -4.69
N PHE A 733 -4.71 12.70 -5.17
CA PHE A 733 -5.14 12.65 -6.57
C PHE A 733 -4.90 13.96 -7.31
N HIS A 734 -5.03 15.09 -6.60
CA HIS A 734 -4.91 16.44 -7.16
C HIS A 734 -3.43 16.80 -7.36
N VAL A 735 -3.00 16.77 -8.61
CA VAL A 735 -1.61 16.95 -9.04
C VAL A 735 -1.49 18.18 -9.94
N PRO A 736 -0.31 18.81 -10.03
CA PRO A 736 -0.08 19.85 -11.04
C PRO A 736 -0.15 19.27 -12.46
N LEU A 737 -0.49 20.12 -13.43
CA LEU A 737 -0.37 19.81 -14.87
C LEU A 737 -0.11 21.10 -15.64
N VAL A 738 1.01 21.15 -16.34
CA VAL A 738 1.42 22.28 -17.16
C VAL A 738 1.97 21.83 -18.52
N PHE A 739 1.61 22.56 -19.57
CA PHE A 739 2.21 22.49 -20.91
C PHE A 739 2.96 23.80 -21.16
N ALA A 740 4.27 23.78 -21.04
CA ALA A 740 5.14 24.94 -21.06
C ALA A 740 5.98 25.00 -22.34
N ASN A 741 5.98 26.16 -22.99
CA ASN A 741 6.85 26.51 -24.11
C ASN A 741 6.95 28.05 -24.18
N PRO A 742 8.12 28.64 -24.43
CA PRO A 742 8.29 30.10 -24.39
C PRO A 742 7.45 30.89 -25.40
N ARG A 743 6.98 30.23 -26.46
CA ARG A 743 6.16 30.81 -27.53
C ARG A 743 4.66 30.61 -27.31
N LEU A 744 4.27 29.84 -26.30
CA LEU A 744 2.87 29.73 -25.89
C LEU A 744 2.46 30.88 -24.95
N PRO A 745 1.22 31.36 -25.04
CA PRO A 745 0.71 32.35 -24.09
C PRO A 745 0.61 31.74 -22.69
N THR A 746 0.85 32.54 -21.65
CA THR A 746 0.60 32.13 -20.26
C THR A 746 -0.89 32.10 -19.97
N LEU A 747 -1.45 30.92 -19.72
CA LEU A 747 -2.86 30.71 -19.45
C LEU A 747 -3.05 29.91 -18.16
N GLN A 748 -4.00 30.36 -17.35
CA GLN A 748 -4.45 29.70 -16.13
C GLN A 748 -5.86 29.17 -16.35
N LEU A 749 -6.03 27.85 -16.37
CA LEU A 749 -7.30 27.19 -16.66
C LEU A 749 -7.79 26.39 -15.45
N ASN A 750 -9.09 26.44 -15.17
CA ASN A 750 -9.70 25.74 -14.02
C ASN A 750 -10.62 24.58 -14.44
N ALA A 751 -10.57 24.17 -15.72
CA ALA A 751 -11.35 23.03 -16.18
C ALA A 751 -10.86 21.75 -15.50
N SER A 752 -11.79 20.87 -15.12
CA SER A 752 -11.47 19.57 -14.54
C SER A 752 -10.84 18.67 -15.59
N VAL A 753 -9.60 18.25 -15.35
CA VAL A 753 -8.83 17.40 -16.28
C VAL A 753 -8.14 16.25 -15.57
N SER A 754 -7.73 15.23 -16.31
CA SER A 754 -6.94 14.11 -15.80
C SER A 754 -5.75 13.78 -16.69
N SER A 755 -4.80 13.02 -16.16
CA SER A 755 -3.55 12.69 -16.86
C SER A 755 -3.74 11.98 -18.21
N VAL A 756 -4.85 11.26 -18.40
CA VAL A 756 -5.18 10.59 -19.69
C VAL A 756 -5.39 11.58 -20.85
N GLN A 757 -5.60 12.88 -20.54
CA GLN A 757 -5.74 13.94 -21.53
C GLN A 757 -4.39 14.47 -22.05
N ILE A 758 -3.26 14.03 -21.47
CA ILE A 758 -1.94 14.56 -21.83
C ILE A 758 -1.54 14.15 -23.24
N LEU A 759 -1.56 12.85 -23.55
CA LEU A 759 -1.23 12.34 -24.88
C LEU A 759 -2.07 13.00 -25.99
N PRO A 760 -3.43 12.98 -25.95
CA PRO A 760 -4.22 13.60 -27.01
C PRO A 760 -4.00 15.12 -27.11
N THR A 761 -3.66 15.80 -26.01
CA THR A 761 -3.32 17.23 -26.04
C THR A 761 -1.99 17.48 -26.77
N ILE A 762 -0.97 16.65 -26.54
CA ILE A 762 0.32 16.74 -27.25
C ILE A 762 0.10 16.51 -28.76
N LEU A 763 -0.69 15.50 -29.14
CA LEU A 763 -1.02 15.23 -30.53
C LEU A 763 -1.77 16.40 -31.20
N ASP A 764 -2.76 16.98 -30.52
CA ASP A 764 -3.50 18.15 -31.03
C ASP A 764 -2.58 19.39 -31.15
N LEU A 765 -1.63 19.59 -30.23
CA LEU A 765 -0.60 20.64 -30.34
C LEU A 765 0.33 20.43 -31.53
N LEU A 766 0.85 19.21 -31.72
CA LEU A 766 1.74 18.87 -32.84
C LEU A 766 1.04 19.09 -34.19
N LYS A 767 -0.21 18.63 -34.29
CA LYS A 767 -1.06 18.79 -35.49
C LYS A 767 -1.31 20.25 -35.86
N ASN A 768 -1.56 21.13 -34.88
CA ASN A 768 -1.95 22.52 -35.15
C ASN A 768 -0.79 23.53 -35.10
N SER A 769 0.41 23.11 -34.70
CA SER A 769 1.61 23.96 -34.66
C SER A 769 2.44 23.93 -35.97
N GLY A 770 2.06 23.08 -36.92
CA GLY A 770 2.87 22.82 -38.11
C GLY A 770 4.23 22.22 -37.74
N SER A 771 4.23 21.32 -36.76
CA SER A 771 5.39 20.56 -36.28
C SER A 771 5.38 19.11 -36.76
N LEU A 772 4.50 18.78 -37.71
CA LEU A 772 4.36 17.48 -38.36
C LEU A 772 4.34 17.71 -39.87
N ASP A 773 4.91 16.78 -40.62
CA ASP A 773 4.73 16.69 -42.07
C ASP A 773 3.29 16.29 -42.44
N ASP A 774 2.97 16.28 -43.74
CA ASP A 774 1.63 15.98 -44.25
C ASP A 774 1.15 14.56 -43.91
N TYR A 775 2.04 13.57 -43.97
CA TYR A 775 1.71 12.18 -43.64
C TYR A 775 1.43 12.06 -42.14
N SER A 776 2.31 12.58 -41.29
CA SER A 776 2.14 12.53 -39.83
C SER A 776 0.90 13.30 -39.38
N THR A 777 0.61 14.44 -40.02
CA THR A 777 -0.62 15.22 -39.76
C THR A 777 -1.88 14.40 -40.06
N ARG A 778 -1.87 13.61 -41.14
CA ARG A 778 -2.97 12.70 -41.48
C ARG A 778 -3.10 11.58 -40.45
N ALA A 779 -2.01 10.88 -40.13
CA ALA A 779 -2.02 9.78 -39.17
C ALA A 779 -2.51 10.25 -37.79
N VAL A 780 -1.99 11.36 -37.28
CA VAL A 780 -2.43 11.96 -36.01
C VAL A 780 -3.90 12.38 -36.05
N SER A 781 -4.41 12.85 -37.21
CA SER A 781 -5.82 13.21 -37.34
C SER A 781 -6.77 12.02 -37.20
N ASP A 782 -6.34 10.83 -37.62
CA ASP A 782 -7.12 9.59 -37.49
C ASP A 782 -6.95 8.95 -36.10
N LEU A 783 -5.78 9.10 -35.47
CA LEU A 783 -5.50 8.58 -34.13
C LEU A 783 -6.18 9.39 -33.02
N LEU A 784 -6.15 10.72 -33.11
CA LEU A 784 -6.60 11.62 -32.04
C LEU A 784 -8.05 11.33 -31.55
N PRO A 785 -9.04 11.05 -32.41
CA PRO A 785 -10.40 10.71 -31.97
C PRO A 785 -10.54 9.36 -31.24
N MET A 786 -9.51 8.51 -31.25
CA MET A 786 -9.56 7.20 -30.58
C MET A 786 -9.23 7.27 -29.09
N TYR A 787 -8.61 8.35 -28.61
CA TYR A 787 -8.28 8.49 -27.20
C TYR A 787 -9.49 8.94 -26.37
N GLU A 788 -9.53 8.47 -25.13
CA GLU A 788 -10.62 8.73 -24.17
C GLU A 788 -10.62 10.18 -23.67
N GLY A 789 -9.42 10.77 -23.55
CA GLY A 789 -9.21 12.10 -23.00
C GLY A 789 -9.54 13.21 -23.99
N GLN A 790 -10.24 14.24 -23.50
CA GLN A 790 -10.45 15.50 -24.24
C GLN A 790 -9.15 16.30 -24.39
N SER A 791 -8.98 17.01 -25.51
CA SER A 791 -7.83 17.89 -25.73
C SER A 791 -7.94 19.18 -24.88
N ILE A 792 -6.88 19.53 -24.14
CA ILE A 792 -6.86 20.67 -23.20
C ILE A 792 -6.75 22.01 -23.94
N ILE A 793 -6.26 22.04 -25.18
CA ILE A 793 -6.21 23.28 -25.98
C ILE A 793 -7.58 23.74 -26.49
N ARG A 794 -8.64 22.99 -26.19
CA ARG A 794 -10.04 23.26 -26.53
C ARG A 794 -10.90 23.35 -25.26
N PRO A 795 -12.06 24.01 -25.29
CA PRO A 795 -12.99 23.99 -24.15
C PRO A 795 -13.37 22.56 -23.74
N ILE A 796 -13.18 22.23 -22.45
CA ILE A 796 -13.59 20.94 -21.89
C ILE A 796 -15.12 20.89 -21.79
N ILE A 797 -15.71 19.83 -22.31
CA ILE A 797 -17.13 19.53 -22.22
C ILE A 797 -17.34 18.67 -20.98
N THR A 798 -18.06 19.20 -19.99
CA THR A 798 -18.23 18.54 -18.69
C THR A 798 -19.37 17.52 -18.66
N HIS A 799 -20.33 17.63 -19.58
CA HIS A 799 -21.44 16.69 -19.73
C HIS A 799 -22.07 16.82 -21.12
N ASN A 800 -22.82 15.81 -21.53
CA ASN A 800 -23.71 15.85 -22.69
C ASN A 800 -25.12 15.36 -22.29
N LYS A 801 -26.00 15.11 -23.27
CA LYS A 801 -27.38 14.66 -22.99
C LYS A 801 -27.48 13.25 -22.39
N LYS A 802 -26.43 12.43 -22.53
CA LYS A 802 -26.40 11.02 -22.13
C LYS A 802 -25.60 10.79 -20.85
N THR A 803 -24.42 11.42 -20.73
CA THR A 803 -23.48 11.18 -19.64
C THR A 803 -22.77 12.45 -19.21
N SER A 804 -22.31 12.46 -17.95
CA SER A 804 -21.29 13.38 -17.46
C SER A 804 -19.89 12.92 -17.90
N TYR A 805 -18.94 13.84 -17.95
CA TYR A 805 -17.53 13.50 -18.16
C TYR A 805 -16.96 12.98 -16.83
N TYR A 806 -16.97 11.66 -16.68
CA TYR A 806 -16.41 10.98 -15.52
C TYR A 806 -14.89 10.87 -15.64
N GLN A 807 -14.22 11.00 -14.50
CA GLN A 807 -12.78 10.82 -14.38
C GLN A 807 -12.55 9.74 -13.33
N PHE A 808 -11.86 8.68 -13.73
CA PHE A 808 -11.54 7.54 -12.89
C PHE A 808 -10.09 7.63 -12.44
N THR A 809 -9.81 7.10 -11.26
CA THR A 809 -8.44 6.93 -10.78
C THR A 809 -8.30 5.56 -10.13
N VAL A 810 -7.35 4.77 -10.63
CA VAL A 810 -6.97 3.50 -10.02
C VAL A 810 -6.15 3.79 -8.77
N MET A 811 -6.68 3.42 -7.61
CA MET A 811 -6.10 3.83 -6.34
C MET A 811 -5.03 2.84 -5.88
N ASN A 812 -3.89 3.34 -5.41
CA ASN A 812 -2.75 2.57 -4.93
C ASN A 812 -3.18 1.49 -3.91
N THR A 813 -2.87 0.21 -4.13
CA THR A 813 -2.00 -0.38 -5.19
C THR A 813 -2.73 -0.78 -6.48
N GLY A 814 -4.05 -0.70 -6.54
CA GLY A 814 -4.87 -0.78 -7.76
C GLY A 814 -5.98 -1.84 -7.74
N GLY A 815 -5.97 -2.74 -6.76
CA GLY A 815 -6.89 -3.87 -6.68
C GLY A 815 -8.01 -3.76 -5.64
N SER A 816 -7.98 -2.73 -4.78
CA SER A 816 -8.88 -2.60 -3.62
C SER A 816 -10.07 -1.69 -3.87
N MET A 817 -9.85 -0.56 -4.57
CA MET A 817 -10.86 0.46 -4.85
C MET A 817 -10.51 1.35 -6.03
N VAL A 818 -11.53 1.98 -6.61
CA VAL A 818 -11.42 2.99 -7.66
C VAL A 818 -12.06 4.28 -7.16
N ALA A 819 -11.36 5.40 -7.34
CA ALA A 819 -11.92 6.70 -7.11
C ALA A 819 -12.57 7.21 -8.40
N MET A 820 -13.69 7.92 -8.26
CA MET A 820 -14.30 8.60 -9.39
C MET A 820 -14.89 9.95 -9.01
N ARG A 821 -14.90 10.85 -9.99
CA ARG A 821 -15.54 12.18 -9.97
C ARG A 821 -16.16 12.47 -11.33
N SER A 822 -16.93 13.53 -11.43
CA SER A 822 -17.38 14.07 -12.72
C SER A 822 -17.03 15.55 -12.84
N ALA A 823 -16.73 16.01 -14.05
CA ALA A 823 -16.29 17.38 -14.27
C ALA A 823 -17.39 18.45 -14.07
N ASP A 824 -18.64 18.04 -13.94
CA ASP A 824 -19.83 18.87 -13.75
C ASP A 824 -20.35 18.91 -12.30
N ALA A 825 -19.76 18.14 -11.37
CA ALA A 825 -20.21 18.06 -9.98
C ALA A 825 -19.04 18.13 -8.98
N PRO A 826 -19.25 18.67 -7.76
CA PRO A 826 -18.22 18.73 -6.72
C PRO A 826 -18.14 17.45 -5.88
N TYR A 827 -18.69 16.34 -6.38
CA TYR A 827 -18.81 15.11 -5.61
C TYR A 827 -17.70 14.12 -5.99
N ARG A 828 -17.26 13.35 -4.99
CA ARG A 828 -16.35 12.22 -5.19
C ARG A 828 -16.99 10.97 -4.62
N LEU A 829 -16.79 9.86 -5.32
CA LEU A 829 -17.22 8.53 -4.89
C LEU A 829 -16.03 7.58 -4.97
N ILE A 830 -15.74 6.90 -3.86
CA ILE A 830 -14.82 5.77 -3.83
C ILE A 830 -15.65 4.50 -3.92
N VAL A 831 -15.35 3.69 -4.93
CA VAL A 831 -16.04 2.45 -5.24
C VAL A 831 -15.15 1.28 -4.82
N PRO A 832 -15.57 0.47 -3.83
CA PRO A 832 -14.80 -0.66 -3.38
C PRO A 832 -14.88 -1.82 -4.37
N LEU A 833 -13.72 -2.41 -4.68
CA LEU A 833 -13.61 -3.62 -5.49
C LEU A 833 -13.64 -4.87 -4.62
N VAL A 834 -13.14 -4.79 -3.38
CA VAL A 834 -13.07 -5.92 -2.45
C VAL A 834 -14.03 -5.76 -1.27
N PRO A 835 -14.58 -6.85 -0.71
CA PRO A 835 -15.54 -6.81 0.41
C PRO A 835 -15.09 -5.99 1.62
N GLU A 836 -13.78 -5.92 1.85
CA GLU A 836 -13.12 -5.29 3.01
C GLU A 836 -13.14 -3.76 2.98
N VAL A 837 -13.35 -3.14 1.82
CA VAL A 837 -13.28 -1.69 1.65
C VAL A 837 -14.67 -1.07 1.62
N GLU A 838 -14.85 0.12 2.16
CA GLU A 838 -16.14 0.80 2.18
C GLU A 838 -16.39 1.64 0.92
N PHE A 839 -17.65 1.87 0.57
CA PHE A 839 -17.96 3.05 -0.22
C PHE A 839 -17.71 4.29 0.60
N ARG A 840 -17.19 5.33 -0.04
CA ARG A 840 -16.95 6.64 0.56
C ARG A 840 -17.46 7.73 -0.36
N PHE A 841 -18.30 8.62 0.15
CA PHE A 841 -18.80 9.80 -0.55
C PHE A 841 -18.36 11.09 0.15
N THR A 842 -18.00 12.09 -0.64
CA THR A 842 -17.60 13.43 -0.18
C THR A 842 -18.07 14.52 -1.14
N ASP A 843 -18.26 15.73 -0.60
CA ASP A 843 -18.60 16.95 -1.33
C ASP A 843 -17.48 17.97 -1.09
N VAL A 844 -16.53 18.04 -2.02
CA VAL A 844 -15.29 18.82 -1.85
C VAL A 844 -15.54 20.33 -1.92
N SER A 845 -16.74 20.76 -2.35
CA SER A 845 -17.12 22.17 -2.28
C SER A 845 -17.45 22.65 -0.87
N LYS A 846 -17.88 21.74 0.02
CA LYS A 846 -18.24 22.03 1.41
C LYS A 846 -17.16 21.56 2.39
N ASP A 847 -16.47 20.49 2.04
CA ASP A 847 -15.44 19.86 2.85
C ASP A 847 -14.21 19.53 1.97
N PRO A 848 -13.40 20.55 1.59
CA PRO A 848 -12.27 20.36 0.67
C PRO A 848 -11.22 19.37 1.17
N GLN A 849 -11.06 19.24 2.50
CA GLN A 849 -10.10 18.31 3.10
C GLN A 849 -10.73 16.95 3.41
N GLU A 850 -11.99 16.77 3.05
CA GLU A 850 -12.75 15.54 3.16
C GLU A 850 -12.72 14.90 4.57
N GLU A 851 -12.76 15.72 5.61
CA GLU A 851 -12.74 15.30 7.02
C GLU A 851 -14.04 14.56 7.42
N LYS A 852 -15.15 14.82 6.72
CA LYS A 852 -16.50 14.34 7.04
C LYS A 852 -17.08 13.50 5.90
N ALA A 853 -16.40 12.42 5.57
CA ALA A 853 -16.89 11.49 4.54
C ALA A 853 -18.06 10.62 5.04
N ILE A 854 -19.03 10.37 4.15
CA ILE A 854 -20.10 9.40 4.37
C ILE A 854 -19.61 8.03 3.91
N LYS A 855 -19.50 7.07 4.84
CA LYS A 855 -19.01 5.71 4.57
C LYS A 855 -20.10 4.67 4.75
N ALA A 856 -20.10 3.65 3.91
CA ALA A 856 -20.89 2.43 4.12
C ALA A 856 -20.36 1.24 3.30
N PHE A 857 -20.44 0.03 3.86
CA PHE A 857 -20.10 -1.19 3.13
C PHE A 857 -21.08 -1.56 2.01
N ASP A 858 -22.35 -1.19 2.16
CA ASP A 858 -23.41 -1.49 1.20
C ASP A 858 -23.89 -0.22 0.49
N PHE A 859 -24.16 -0.33 -0.81
CA PHE A 859 -24.53 0.81 -1.65
C PHE A 859 -25.86 1.49 -1.26
N LYS A 860 -26.90 0.72 -0.90
CA LYS A 860 -28.21 1.28 -0.53
C LYS A 860 -28.16 2.14 0.74
N PRO A 861 -27.53 1.68 1.86
CA PRO A 861 -27.28 2.53 3.01
C PRO A 861 -26.48 3.80 2.68
N LEU A 862 -25.46 3.73 1.82
CA LEU A 862 -24.70 4.90 1.37
C LEU A 862 -25.64 5.93 0.72
N MET A 863 -26.35 5.52 -0.34
CA MET A 863 -27.24 6.39 -1.10
C MET A 863 -28.30 7.05 -0.21
N LYS A 864 -28.87 6.30 0.74
CA LYS A 864 -29.81 6.85 1.72
C LYS A 864 -29.17 7.90 2.64
N ALA A 865 -27.96 7.65 3.13
CA ALA A 865 -27.24 8.61 3.96
C ALA A 865 -26.88 9.90 3.18
N VAL A 866 -26.47 9.76 1.92
CA VAL A 866 -26.21 10.90 1.02
C VAL A 866 -27.50 11.68 0.76
N GLN A 867 -28.63 11.01 0.52
CA GLN A 867 -29.92 11.68 0.33
C GLN A 867 -30.36 12.46 1.58
N GLU A 868 -30.16 11.89 2.78
CA GLU A 868 -30.51 12.52 4.05
C GLU A 868 -29.67 13.78 4.33
N ASP A 869 -28.38 13.81 3.93
CA ASP A 869 -27.43 14.88 4.27
C ASP A 869 -27.19 15.89 3.13
N HIS A 870 -27.20 15.46 1.87
CA HIS A 870 -26.91 16.29 0.68
C HIS A 870 -28.08 16.41 -0.32
N GLY A 871 -29.22 15.74 -0.09
CA GLY A 871 -30.43 15.87 -0.89
C GLY A 871 -30.52 14.90 -2.09
N GLU A 872 -31.63 15.00 -2.83
CA GLU A 872 -31.97 14.03 -3.90
C GLU A 872 -31.02 14.09 -5.10
N ASP A 873 -30.53 15.27 -5.47
CA ASP A 873 -29.63 15.43 -6.62
C ASP A 873 -28.28 14.74 -6.38
N ALA A 874 -27.72 14.88 -5.17
CA ALA A 874 -26.48 14.18 -4.79
C ALA A 874 -26.68 12.67 -4.76
N ALA A 875 -27.82 12.19 -4.23
CA ALA A 875 -28.14 10.77 -4.23
C ALA A 875 -28.31 10.20 -5.65
N LYS A 876 -28.94 10.97 -6.56
CA LYS A 876 -29.05 10.62 -7.98
C LYS A 876 -27.67 10.55 -8.63
N TRP A 877 -26.80 11.54 -8.39
CA TRP A 877 -25.43 11.53 -8.91
C TRP A 877 -24.66 10.30 -8.42
N VAL A 878 -24.76 9.93 -7.14
CA VAL A 878 -24.12 8.73 -6.58
C VAL A 878 -24.61 7.45 -7.27
N ASN A 879 -25.92 7.36 -7.57
CA ASN A 879 -26.47 6.25 -8.34
C ASN A 879 -25.90 6.16 -9.75
N ASP A 880 -25.86 7.28 -10.47
CA ASP A 880 -25.40 7.30 -11.87
C ASP A 880 -23.89 7.07 -11.95
N ALA A 881 -23.12 7.67 -11.04
CA ALA A 881 -21.68 7.45 -10.89
C ALA A 881 -21.36 5.97 -10.57
N ALA A 882 -22.05 5.37 -9.59
CA ALA A 882 -21.82 3.97 -9.24
C ALA A 882 -22.12 3.00 -10.40
N ARG A 883 -23.13 3.30 -11.23
CA ARG A 883 -23.42 2.53 -12.46
C ARG A 883 -22.31 2.70 -13.49
N ALA A 884 -21.83 3.93 -13.70
CA ALA A 884 -20.71 4.20 -14.59
C ALA A 884 -19.45 3.46 -14.15
N ALA A 885 -19.11 3.46 -12.86
CA ALA A 885 -17.97 2.70 -12.33
C ALA A 885 -18.10 1.19 -12.51
N GLN A 886 -19.29 0.61 -12.26
CA GLN A 886 -19.49 -0.82 -12.46
C GLN A 886 -19.23 -1.23 -13.92
N TRP A 887 -19.75 -0.45 -14.86
CA TRP A 887 -19.53 -0.67 -16.29
C TRP A 887 -18.06 -0.47 -16.65
N TRP A 888 -17.46 0.64 -16.22
CA TRP A 888 -16.08 1.03 -16.54
C TRP A 888 -15.07 0.00 -16.03
N VAL A 889 -15.18 -0.49 -14.79
CA VAL A 889 -14.25 -1.52 -14.28
C VAL A 889 -14.36 -2.81 -15.08
N THR A 890 -15.58 -3.22 -15.43
CA THR A 890 -15.81 -4.43 -16.22
C THR A 890 -15.23 -4.28 -17.63
N ASP A 891 -15.40 -3.11 -18.24
CA ASP A 891 -14.87 -2.81 -19.58
C ASP A 891 -13.35 -2.63 -19.56
N ASN A 892 -12.77 -1.99 -18.54
CA ASN A 892 -11.33 -1.88 -18.33
C ASN A 892 -10.66 -3.26 -18.38
N TRP A 893 -11.17 -4.24 -17.63
CA TRP A 893 -10.66 -5.62 -17.71
C TRP A 893 -10.76 -6.22 -19.11
N ASN A 894 -11.87 -5.98 -19.82
CA ASN A 894 -12.00 -6.46 -21.21
C ASN A 894 -10.98 -5.79 -22.14
N ARG A 895 -10.78 -4.46 -22.03
CA ARG A 895 -9.82 -3.69 -22.83
C ARG A 895 -8.39 -4.23 -22.69
N TYR A 896 -7.99 -4.58 -21.47
CA TYR A 896 -6.68 -5.18 -21.16
C TYR A 896 -6.58 -6.70 -21.42
N GLU A 897 -7.65 -7.34 -21.91
CA GLU A 897 -7.76 -8.80 -22.00
C GLU A 897 -7.47 -9.52 -20.67
N TYR A 898 -7.83 -8.88 -19.56
CA TYR A 898 -7.70 -9.38 -18.20
C TYR A 898 -8.96 -10.13 -17.79
N ASN A 899 -8.79 -11.28 -17.14
CA ASN A 899 -9.88 -12.06 -16.58
C ASN A 899 -9.69 -12.22 -15.06
N PRO A 900 -10.52 -11.56 -14.22
CA PRO A 900 -10.37 -11.63 -12.77
C PRO A 900 -10.58 -13.04 -12.19
N ARG A 901 -11.26 -13.94 -12.92
CA ARG A 901 -11.51 -15.33 -12.47
C ARG A 901 -10.39 -16.30 -12.84
N ILE A 902 -9.59 -15.95 -13.85
CA ILE A 902 -8.49 -16.76 -14.36
C ILE A 902 -7.32 -15.79 -14.58
N PRO A 903 -6.65 -15.35 -13.50
CA PRO A 903 -5.44 -14.56 -13.68
C PRO A 903 -4.49 -15.37 -14.56
N LYS A 904 -4.20 -14.85 -15.75
CA LYS A 904 -3.28 -15.51 -16.69
C LYS A 904 -1.96 -15.70 -15.95
N LYS A 905 -1.30 -16.85 -16.15
CA LYS A 905 0.11 -16.95 -15.79
C LYS A 905 0.89 -15.94 -16.67
N PRO A 906 1.89 -15.22 -16.13
CA PRO A 906 2.66 -14.25 -16.91
C PRO A 906 3.11 -14.86 -18.24
N HIS A 907 2.87 -14.18 -19.35
CA HIS A 907 3.39 -14.60 -20.64
C HIS A 907 4.93 -14.62 -20.58
N GLN A 908 5.56 -15.76 -20.88
CA GLN A 908 7.01 -15.89 -21.06
C GLN A 908 7.52 -15.22 -22.35
N SER A 909 6.95 -14.07 -22.75
CA SER A 909 7.23 -13.47 -24.06
C SER A 909 8.36 -12.45 -24.09
N TRP A 910 8.95 -12.10 -22.94
CA TRP A 910 10.12 -11.23 -22.90
C TRP A 910 11.35 -12.02 -22.44
N PRO A 911 12.42 -12.12 -23.26
CA PRO A 911 13.69 -12.64 -22.79
C PRO A 911 14.20 -11.68 -21.71
N SER A 912 14.26 -12.14 -20.46
CA SER A 912 14.93 -11.43 -19.38
C SER A 912 16.37 -11.16 -19.80
N THR A 913 16.71 -9.89 -20.03
CA THR A 913 18.08 -9.45 -20.32
C THR A 913 18.99 -9.55 -19.09
N HIS A 914 18.42 -9.72 -17.90
CA HIS A 914 19.16 -10.12 -16.72
C HIS A 914 19.57 -11.59 -16.82
N LYS A 915 20.85 -11.82 -17.14
CA LYS A 915 21.52 -13.06 -16.78
C LYS A 915 21.42 -13.18 -15.25
N GLU A 916 20.63 -14.13 -14.76
CA GLU A 916 20.73 -14.62 -13.40
C GLU A 916 22.19 -15.06 -13.19
N GLY A 917 22.91 -14.32 -12.36
CA GLY A 917 24.29 -14.59 -11.92
C GLY A 917 24.32 -14.94 -10.45
#